data_AF-A0A915J1X8-F1
#
_entry.id   AF-A0A915J1X8-F1
#
_cell.length_a   1.000
_cell.length_b   1.000
_cell.length_c   1.000
_cell.angle_alpha   90.00
_cell.angle_beta   90.00
_cell.angle_gamma   90.00
#
_symmetry.space_group_name_H-M   'P 1'
#
loop_
_entity.id
_entity.type
_entity.pdbx_description
1 polymer ?
#
loop_
_entity_poly.entity_id
_entity_poly.type
_entity_poly.pdbx_seq_one_letter_code
_entity_poly.pdbx_strand_id
1 'polypeptide(L)'
;MTLINAGTKFYASLNFALRRRSCSIAHALNVKRQLEEKRKQCVSAGGIDRIDKQHKNGKLTARERISVISDSDSFVEYDAFAEHTCVDFGAQKEKIMDQAMLVGAPVIGLNDSGGARIQEGVESLAGYAEIFQRNVLASGVIPQISLIMGPCAGGAVYSPAITDFTFMVKDTSYLFITGPDVVRATTNKDVSHEELGGSKVHAQISGVAHGVFDNDIDALISLRNFVNFLPLNWNATSPVLTSKDPWDREAPCLDKIVPLDPEMAYDMHDVIFQVVDEFEFFEIMPNYAVNIICGFGRVKGLTVGFVGNNPKHLAGCLDINASVKAARFVRFCDAFNIPIVTFVDVPGFLPGISQEYGGIIRHGAKLLYAYAEATVPKLTVITRKGYGGAYDVMSSKHLRGDMNYAWPTAEIAVMGAKGAVSILFRKSPNIKEKEQEYVDLFSNPFSAASRGNMPSLPSKEVLVEEAKVKFKELFGDAPNLCSFAAGRVNLIGEHTDYNDGFVMPMAVPLYTIIVGKISNEDDRCIIFSTSIHDEQAMVEFDLRSTKSLESLTKWSRYFIGVLKLLKIPLNKFKAVIHSSVPLGGGLSSSASLEMATFHFLNLVSSNGNKLTSVDMALLCQKAEHEYAHVPCGIMDQFSCSLSKENYAMLLDCRYRLEISSNTPSKFYFRDLSYEFLPIDDPGVVVLVTNTNVKHELSSSAYAQRRETCQNAAHIFQKTSLRDLSWSEFESSIILEVFFLIPDLLRLDYEVSCRELDELQKIAAAYPGVFGSRMTGGGFGGCTVTLVKKENVISLMQEIEVSRNGL
;
A
#
# COMPACT_ATOMS: atom_id res chain seq x y z
N MET A 1 73.10 -0.27 -82.01
CA MET A 1 73.46 -0.37 -80.58
C MET A 1 72.48 0.30 -79.61
N THR A 2 71.40 0.94 -80.08
CA THR A 2 70.52 1.77 -79.23
C THR A 2 69.28 1.04 -78.67
N LEU A 3 68.89 -0.13 -79.22
CA LEU A 3 67.74 -0.91 -78.75
C LEU A 3 68.08 -1.92 -77.63
N ILE A 4 69.34 -2.38 -77.53
CA ILE A 4 69.75 -3.36 -76.50
C ILE A 4 69.89 -2.69 -75.12
N ASN A 5 70.24 -1.39 -75.07
CA ASN A 5 70.40 -0.64 -73.81
C ASN A 5 69.08 -0.19 -73.16
N ALA A 6 67.97 -0.15 -73.91
CA ALA A 6 66.66 0.19 -73.37
C ALA A 6 66.01 -1.03 -72.66
N GLY A 7 66.17 -2.23 -73.22
CA GLY A 7 65.65 -3.47 -72.63
C GLY A 7 66.33 -3.86 -71.31
N THR A 8 67.65 -3.68 -71.19
CA THR A 8 68.39 -3.95 -69.95
C THR A 8 68.05 -2.98 -68.82
N LYS A 9 67.83 -1.69 -69.11
CA LYS A 9 67.39 -0.73 -68.09
C LYS A 9 65.96 -0.99 -67.60
N PHE A 10 65.05 -1.39 -68.50
CA PHE A 10 63.67 -1.74 -68.14
C PHE A 10 63.60 -3.05 -67.35
N TYR A 11 64.36 -4.09 -67.74
CA TYR A 11 64.46 -5.33 -66.97
C TYR A 11 65.16 -5.15 -65.62
N ALA A 12 66.16 -4.27 -65.53
CA ALA A 12 66.82 -3.95 -64.27
C ALA A 12 65.89 -3.16 -63.33
N SER A 13 65.11 -2.19 -63.84
CA SER A 13 64.13 -1.45 -63.04
C SER A 13 62.96 -2.32 -62.59
N LEU A 14 62.50 -3.25 -63.45
CA LEU A 14 61.43 -4.18 -63.12
C LEU A 14 61.88 -5.21 -62.08
N ASN A 15 63.09 -5.77 -62.22
CA ASN A 15 63.69 -6.65 -61.22
C ASN A 15 63.99 -5.93 -59.90
N PHE A 16 64.39 -4.65 -59.94
CA PHE A 16 64.64 -3.85 -58.74
C PHE A 16 63.32 -3.49 -58.01
N ALA A 17 62.26 -3.18 -58.75
CA ALA A 17 60.92 -2.95 -58.19
C ALA A 17 60.28 -4.24 -57.64
N LEU A 18 60.44 -5.37 -58.34
CA LEU A 18 60.01 -6.70 -57.87
C LEU A 18 60.80 -7.14 -56.65
N ARG A 19 62.13 -6.92 -56.57
CA ARG A 19 62.97 -7.19 -55.39
C ARG A 19 62.62 -6.31 -54.19
N ARG A 20 62.30 -5.02 -54.39
CA ARG A 20 61.81 -4.14 -53.31
C ARG A 20 60.44 -4.59 -52.78
N ARG A 21 59.50 -4.98 -53.65
CA ARG A 21 58.18 -5.51 -53.24
C ARG A 21 58.26 -6.87 -52.55
N SER A 22 59.12 -7.77 -53.01
CA SER A 22 59.33 -9.08 -52.36
C SER A 22 60.09 -8.95 -51.04
N CYS A 23 61.02 -7.99 -50.91
CA CYS A 23 61.68 -7.67 -49.63
C CYS A 23 60.72 -7.00 -48.63
N SER A 24 59.82 -6.11 -49.07
CA SER A 24 58.82 -5.50 -48.19
C SER A 24 57.74 -6.48 -47.74
N ILE A 25 57.29 -7.39 -48.62
CA ILE A 25 56.33 -8.45 -48.26
C ILE A 25 56.99 -9.48 -47.35
N ALA A 26 58.23 -9.91 -47.62
CA ALA A 26 58.96 -10.82 -46.76
C ALA A 26 59.24 -10.21 -45.37
N HIS A 27 59.58 -8.92 -45.31
CA HIS A 27 59.73 -8.19 -44.05
C HIS A 27 58.39 -8.10 -43.30
N ALA A 28 57.30 -7.73 -43.98
CA ALA A 28 55.96 -7.68 -43.38
C ALA A 28 55.49 -9.05 -42.87
N LEU A 29 55.75 -10.13 -43.61
CA LEU A 29 55.45 -11.51 -43.19
C LEU A 29 56.32 -11.94 -42.00
N ASN A 30 57.60 -11.55 -41.97
CA ASN A 30 58.47 -11.84 -40.83
C ASN A 30 58.05 -11.06 -39.58
N VAL A 31 57.69 -9.78 -39.71
CA VAL A 31 57.13 -8.97 -38.61
C VAL A 31 55.80 -9.54 -38.13
N LYS A 32 54.91 -9.95 -39.05
CA LYS A 32 53.66 -10.64 -38.71
C LYS A 32 53.93 -11.93 -37.94
N ARG A 33 54.88 -12.76 -38.39
CA ARG A 33 55.30 -13.99 -37.69
C ARG A 33 55.86 -13.69 -36.30
N GLN A 34 56.72 -12.68 -36.17
CA GLN A 34 57.27 -12.26 -34.87
C GLN A 34 56.18 -11.76 -33.91
N LEU A 35 55.16 -11.04 -34.43
CA LEU A 35 54.00 -10.62 -33.65
C LEU A 35 53.14 -11.82 -33.23
N GLU A 36 52.90 -12.78 -34.12
CA GLU A 36 52.17 -14.02 -33.80
C GLU A 36 52.93 -14.89 -32.78
N GLU A 37 54.25 -14.98 -32.88
CA GLU A 37 55.11 -15.67 -31.90
C GLU A 37 55.07 -14.97 -30.54
N LYS A 38 55.22 -13.63 -30.51
CA LYS A 38 55.07 -12.85 -29.27
C LYS A 38 53.67 -13.01 -28.67
N ARG A 39 52.61 -12.99 -29.47
CA ARG A 39 51.23 -13.25 -29.01
C ARG A 39 51.12 -14.64 -28.37
N LYS A 40 51.65 -15.68 -29.02
CA LYS A 40 51.67 -17.04 -28.47
C LYS A 40 52.43 -17.11 -27.14
N GLN A 41 53.56 -16.41 -27.03
CA GLN A 41 54.33 -16.32 -25.78
C GLN A 41 53.54 -15.61 -24.66
N CYS A 42 52.86 -14.51 -24.97
CA CYS A 42 52.01 -13.76 -24.02
C CYS A 42 50.80 -14.59 -23.54
N VAL A 43 50.24 -15.46 -24.38
CA VAL A 43 49.13 -16.36 -24.00
C VAL A 43 49.58 -17.35 -22.93
N SER A 44 50.80 -17.87 -23.01
CA SER A 44 51.38 -18.76 -21.98
C SER A 44 51.90 -18.04 -20.73
N ALA A 45 51.90 -16.70 -20.72
CA ALA A 45 52.29 -15.79 -19.62
C ALA A 45 53.34 -16.36 -18.65
N GLY A 46 52.90 -16.90 -17.50
CA GLY A 46 53.74 -17.37 -16.39
C GLY A 46 54.34 -18.78 -16.53
N GLY A 47 54.14 -19.44 -17.68
CA GLY A 47 54.60 -20.81 -17.96
C GLY A 47 53.56 -21.88 -17.61
N ILE A 48 53.62 -23.01 -18.31
CA ILE A 48 52.68 -24.15 -18.19
C ILE A 48 52.62 -24.65 -16.73
N ASP A 49 53.75 -24.73 -16.03
CA ASP A 49 53.81 -25.19 -14.64
C ASP A 49 52.95 -24.35 -13.68
N ARG A 50 52.84 -23.02 -13.92
CA ARG A 50 52.02 -22.13 -13.09
C ARG A 50 50.54 -22.27 -13.42
N ILE A 51 50.20 -22.51 -14.68
CA ILE A 51 48.83 -22.80 -15.13
C ILE A 51 48.37 -24.11 -14.48
N ASP A 52 49.18 -25.17 -14.57
CA ASP A 52 48.89 -26.47 -13.96
C ASP A 52 48.73 -26.35 -12.44
N LYS A 53 49.56 -25.53 -11.77
CA LYS A 53 49.43 -25.27 -10.34
C LYS A 53 48.11 -24.54 -9.99
N GLN A 54 47.69 -23.59 -10.82
CA GLN A 54 46.43 -22.87 -10.65
C GLN A 54 45.24 -23.84 -10.80
N HIS A 55 45.25 -24.68 -11.85
CA HIS A 55 44.22 -25.71 -12.08
C HIS A 55 44.19 -26.78 -10.99
N LYS A 56 45.35 -27.21 -10.47
CA LYS A 56 45.43 -28.14 -9.32
C LYS A 56 44.78 -27.58 -8.05
N ASN A 57 44.76 -26.26 -7.89
CA ASN A 57 44.08 -25.58 -6.79
C ASN A 57 42.59 -25.31 -7.09
N GLY A 58 42.04 -25.85 -8.18
CA GLY A 58 40.64 -25.67 -8.57
C GLY A 58 40.29 -24.28 -9.10
N LYS A 59 41.31 -23.48 -9.45
CA LYS A 59 41.13 -22.10 -9.92
C LYS A 59 41.36 -22.00 -11.42
N LEU A 60 40.59 -21.16 -12.10
CA LEU A 60 40.83 -20.80 -13.49
C LEU A 60 41.95 -19.77 -13.61
N THR A 61 42.55 -19.69 -14.80
CA THR A 61 43.48 -18.61 -15.17
C THR A 61 42.71 -17.33 -15.51
N ALA A 62 43.39 -16.18 -15.50
CA ALA A 62 42.75 -14.90 -15.82
C ALA A 62 42.08 -14.88 -17.21
N ARG A 63 42.73 -15.43 -18.24
CA ARG A 63 42.17 -15.49 -19.61
C ARG A 63 40.99 -16.45 -19.71
N GLU A 64 41.04 -17.59 -19.01
CA GLU A 64 39.89 -18.50 -18.93
C GLU A 64 38.69 -17.83 -18.27
N ARG A 65 38.91 -17.11 -17.15
CA ARG A 65 37.84 -16.36 -16.47
C ARG A 65 37.21 -15.31 -17.40
N ILE A 66 38.03 -14.55 -18.12
CA ILE A 66 37.58 -13.57 -19.12
C ILE A 66 36.77 -14.24 -20.23
N SER A 67 37.20 -15.41 -20.71
CA SER A 67 36.51 -16.13 -21.78
C SER A 67 35.11 -16.62 -21.37
N VAL A 68 34.90 -16.92 -20.09
CA VAL A 68 33.60 -17.37 -19.56
C VAL A 68 32.64 -16.19 -19.34
N ILE A 69 33.15 -15.07 -18.83
CA ILE A 69 32.30 -13.90 -18.54
C ILE A 69 31.92 -13.12 -19.80
N SER A 70 32.82 -13.06 -20.80
CA SER A 70 32.60 -12.29 -22.02
C SER A 70 31.72 -13.06 -23.01
N ASP A 71 31.06 -12.34 -23.91
CA ASP A 71 30.39 -12.98 -25.05
C ASP A 71 31.44 -13.55 -26.03
N SER A 72 31.08 -14.62 -26.72
CA SER A 72 31.96 -15.25 -27.70
C SER A 72 32.42 -14.23 -28.75
N ASP A 73 33.73 -14.21 -29.01
CA ASP A 73 34.40 -13.31 -29.95
C ASP A 73 34.25 -11.79 -29.66
N SER A 74 33.85 -11.41 -28.45
CA SER A 74 33.70 -9.99 -28.05
C SER A 74 34.90 -9.37 -27.33
N PHE A 75 35.78 -10.19 -26.76
CA PHE A 75 36.87 -9.69 -25.91
C PHE A 75 37.99 -9.03 -26.72
N VAL A 76 38.26 -7.76 -26.42
CA VAL A 76 39.38 -7.00 -26.99
C VAL A 76 40.38 -6.68 -25.87
N GLU A 77 41.58 -7.24 -26.00
CA GLU A 77 42.65 -7.06 -25.03
C GLU A 77 43.46 -5.79 -25.32
N TYR A 78 43.59 -4.92 -24.32
CA TYR A 78 44.47 -3.76 -24.34
C TYR A 78 45.77 -4.06 -23.57
N ASP A 79 46.86 -3.39 -23.94
CA ASP A 79 48.16 -3.47 -23.26
C ASP A 79 48.74 -4.90 -23.10
N ALA A 80 48.39 -5.84 -23.99
CA ALA A 80 48.82 -7.26 -23.93
C ALA A 80 50.35 -7.49 -23.94
N PHE A 81 51.12 -6.49 -24.40
CA PHE A 81 52.59 -6.52 -24.46
C PHE A 81 53.25 -5.60 -23.44
N ALA A 82 52.49 -4.99 -22.52
CA ALA A 82 53.05 -4.08 -21.54
C ALA A 82 53.94 -4.86 -20.55
N GLU A 83 55.21 -4.43 -20.47
CA GLU A 83 56.18 -4.93 -19.51
C GLU A 83 56.28 -3.93 -18.35
N HIS A 84 56.60 -4.41 -17.15
CA HIS A 84 56.74 -3.49 -16.01
C HIS A 84 57.96 -2.58 -16.21
N THR A 85 57.77 -1.29 -15.94
CA THR A 85 58.82 -0.34 -15.57
C THR A 85 58.50 0.10 -14.14
N CYS A 86 59.50 0.47 -13.33
CA CYS A 86 59.27 0.87 -11.93
C CYS A 86 58.39 2.13 -11.75
N VAL A 87 57.86 2.71 -12.84
CA VAL A 87 57.13 3.98 -12.88
C VAL A 87 55.65 3.83 -13.27
N ASP A 88 55.21 2.65 -13.75
CA ASP A 88 53.88 2.44 -14.34
C ASP A 88 53.03 1.35 -13.61
N PHE A 89 53.26 1.13 -12.31
CA PHE A 89 52.50 0.11 -11.56
C PHE A 89 51.02 0.50 -11.43
N GLY A 90 50.11 -0.29 -12.02
CA GLY A 90 48.66 -0.04 -11.95
C GLY A 90 48.08 0.72 -13.15
N ALA A 91 48.92 1.32 -14.00
CA ALA A 91 48.51 2.17 -15.13
C ALA A 91 47.51 1.48 -16.10
N GLN A 92 47.58 0.15 -16.24
CA GLN A 92 46.61 -0.60 -17.07
C GLN A 92 45.19 -0.55 -16.50
N LYS A 93 45.06 -0.65 -15.17
CA LYS A 93 43.76 -0.59 -14.47
C LYS A 93 43.21 0.83 -14.48
N GLU A 94 44.08 1.83 -14.35
CA GLU A 94 43.71 3.23 -14.44
C GLU A 94 43.10 3.58 -15.80
N LYS A 95 43.78 3.20 -16.90
CA LYS A 95 43.29 3.45 -18.26
C LYS A 95 41.91 2.86 -18.52
N ILE A 96 41.66 1.62 -18.09
CA ILE A 96 40.36 0.98 -18.35
C ILE A 96 39.25 1.61 -17.53
N MET A 97 39.51 2.02 -16.28
CA MET A 97 38.53 2.74 -15.47
C MET A 97 38.22 4.12 -16.06
N ASP A 98 39.24 4.85 -16.52
CA ASP A 98 39.07 6.15 -17.18
C ASP A 98 38.23 6.00 -18.47
N GLN A 99 38.52 4.99 -19.29
CA GLN A 99 37.73 4.69 -20.48
C GLN A 99 36.28 4.29 -20.14
N ALA A 100 36.09 3.45 -19.13
CA ALA A 100 34.77 3.01 -18.70
C ALA A 100 33.91 4.18 -18.20
N MET A 101 34.50 5.11 -17.44
CA MET A 101 33.82 6.34 -17.02
C MET A 101 33.49 7.25 -18.21
N LEU A 102 34.39 7.36 -19.20
CA LEU A 102 34.17 8.18 -20.40
C LEU A 102 33.01 7.67 -21.26
N VAL A 103 32.87 6.35 -21.41
CA VAL A 103 31.80 5.75 -22.23
C VAL A 103 30.55 5.40 -21.42
N GLY A 104 30.61 5.47 -20.08
CA GLY A 104 29.52 5.10 -19.19
C GLY A 104 29.24 3.59 -19.20
N ALA A 105 30.27 2.76 -19.04
CA ALA A 105 30.16 1.31 -18.96
C ALA A 105 30.56 0.76 -17.58
N PRO A 106 29.97 -0.35 -17.12
CA PRO A 106 30.36 -1.00 -15.86
C PRO A 106 31.81 -1.49 -15.86
N VAL A 107 32.42 -1.56 -14.68
CA VAL A 107 33.76 -2.13 -14.48
C VAL A 107 33.68 -3.36 -13.59
N ILE A 108 34.23 -4.48 -14.07
CA ILE A 108 34.30 -5.74 -13.32
C ILE A 108 35.76 -6.07 -13.00
N GLY A 109 36.11 -6.11 -11.72
CA GLY A 109 37.42 -6.50 -11.22
C GLY A 109 37.47 -7.97 -10.83
N LEU A 110 38.25 -8.78 -11.57
CA LEU A 110 38.55 -10.17 -11.21
C LEU A 110 39.84 -10.23 -10.38
N ASN A 111 39.72 -10.39 -9.07
CA ASN A 111 40.82 -10.21 -8.12
C ASN A 111 41.40 -11.57 -7.67
N ASP A 112 42.70 -11.76 -7.94
CA ASP A 112 43.54 -12.88 -7.45
C ASP A 112 44.96 -12.30 -7.28
N SER A 113 45.21 -11.60 -6.16
CA SER A 113 46.42 -10.80 -5.93
C SER A 113 46.92 -10.87 -4.50
N GLY A 114 48.20 -11.22 -4.33
CA GLY A 114 48.87 -11.22 -3.02
C GLY A 114 49.13 -9.84 -2.40
N GLY A 115 48.69 -8.74 -3.02
CA GLY A 115 48.81 -7.39 -2.48
C GLY A 115 49.80 -6.50 -3.23
N ALA A 116 50.43 -5.57 -2.52
CA ALA A 116 51.44 -4.66 -3.08
C ALA A 116 52.76 -5.37 -3.38
N ARG A 117 53.41 -4.99 -4.47
CA ARG A 117 54.71 -5.56 -4.83
C ARG A 117 55.79 -4.88 -4.00
N ILE A 118 56.27 -5.58 -2.97
CA ILE A 118 57.25 -5.06 -2.00
C ILE A 118 58.52 -4.55 -2.68
N GLN A 119 58.95 -5.19 -3.78
CA GLN A 119 60.15 -4.83 -4.54
C GLN A 119 60.06 -3.44 -5.18
N GLU A 120 58.85 -2.92 -5.42
CA GLU A 120 58.61 -1.61 -6.05
C GLU A 120 58.37 -0.49 -5.02
N GLY A 121 58.32 -0.82 -3.72
CA GLY A 121 58.25 0.16 -2.65
C GLY A 121 57.03 1.10 -2.75
N VAL A 122 57.30 2.41 -2.64
CA VAL A 122 56.26 3.46 -2.59
C VAL A 122 55.48 3.57 -3.90
N GLU A 123 56.08 3.26 -5.04
CA GLU A 123 55.40 3.33 -6.34
C GLU A 123 54.23 2.34 -6.42
N SER A 124 54.37 1.16 -5.79
CA SER A 124 53.25 0.22 -5.69
C SER A 124 52.09 0.77 -4.87
N LEU A 125 52.37 1.58 -3.85
CA LEU A 125 51.35 2.26 -3.04
C LEU A 125 50.69 3.41 -3.81
N ALA A 126 51.47 4.17 -4.60
CA ALA A 126 50.95 5.22 -5.46
C ALA A 126 49.95 4.66 -6.49
N GLY A 127 50.30 3.55 -7.15
CA GLY A 127 49.38 2.87 -8.07
C GLY A 127 48.07 2.40 -7.42
N TYR A 128 48.10 1.96 -6.16
CA TYR A 128 46.88 1.65 -5.43
C TYR A 128 46.04 2.90 -5.14
N ALA A 129 46.67 3.99 -4.71
CA ALA A 129 45.97 5.25 -4.43
C ALA A 129 45.26 5.81 -5.67
N GLU A 130 45.89 5.71 -6.85
CA GLU A 130 45.30 6.12 -8.13
C GLU A 130 44.07 5.27 -8.51
N ILE A 131 44.10 3.96 -8.22
CA ILE A 131 42.94 3.07 -8.39
C ILE A 131 41.83 3.46 -7.41
N PHE A 132 42.16 3.70 -6.12
CA PHE A 132 41.16 4.08 -5.11
C PHE A 132 40.47 5.40 -5.47
N GLN A 133 41.24 6.39 -5.94
CA GLN A 133 40.70 7.67 -6.37
C GLN A 133 39.68 7.49 -7.50
N ARG A 134 39.99 6.64 -8.49
CA ARG A 134 39.06 6.33 -9.59
C ARG A 134 37.84 5.56 -9.13
N ASN A 135 37.97 4.63 -8.18
CA ASN A 135 36.81 3.94 -7.63
C ASN A 135 35.82 4.93 -6.98
N VAL A 136 36.35 5.91 -6.24
CA VAL A 136 35.55 6.97 -5.62
C VAL A 136 34.89 7.86 -6.68
N LEU A 137 35.62 8.27 -7.71
CA LEU A 137 35.07 9.09 -8.81
C LEU A 137 34.00 8.35 -9.62
N ALA A 138 34.13 7.05 -9.78
CA ALA A 138 33.17 6.19 -10.48
C ALA A 138 31.94 5.81 -9.63
N SER A 139 31.98 6.01 -8.30
CA SER A 139 30.93 5.57 -7.38
C SER A 139 29.63 6.33 -7.64
N GLY A 140 28.55 5.59 -7.92
CA GLY A 140 27.27 6.16 -8.34
C GLY A 140 27.24 6.75 -9.75
N VAL A 141 28.30 6.55 -10.55
CA VAL A 141 28.38 6.99 -11.96
C VAL A 141 28.30 5.79 -12.90
N ILE A 142 29.15 4.78 -12.66
CA ILE A 142 29.14 3.50 -13.37
C ILE A 142 29.14 2.37 -12.34
N PRO A 143 28.43 1.25 -12.58
CA PRO A 143 28.46 0.13 -11.65
C PRO A 143 29.85 -0.50 -11.56
N GLN A 144 30.33 -0.73 -10.35
CA GLN A 144 31.62 -1.32 -10.06
C GLN A 144 31.44 -2.63 -9.29
N ILE A 145 31.90 -3.74 -9.87
CA ILE A 145 31.75 -5.08 -9.28
C ILE A 145 33.11 -5.73 -9.09
N SER A 146 33.36 -6.24 -7.89
CA SER A 146 34.57 -6.98 -7.55
C SER A 146 34.25 -8.45 -7.33
N LEU A 147 34.91 -9.35 -8.05
CA LEU A 147 34.85 -10.79 -7.83
C LEU A 147 36.20 -11.28 -7.32
N ILE A 148 36.23 -11.80 -6.10
CA ILE A 148 37.43 -12.31 -5.45
C ILE A 148 37.54 -13.81 -5.72
N MET A 149 38.55 -14.21 -6.49
CA MET A 149 38.77 -15.58 -6.97
C MET A 149 40.15 -16.12 -6.55
N GLY A 150 40.68 -15.59 -5.44
CA GLY A 150 42.00 -15.90 -4.94
C GLY A 150 42.33 -15.12 -3.66
N PRO A 151 43.57 -15.21 -3.15
CA PRO A 151 44.02 -14.34 -2.07
C PRO A 151 43.94 -12.87 -2.50
N CYS A 152 43.51 -12.01 -1.58
CA CYS A 152 43.51 -10.57 -1.72
C CYS A 152 43.92 -9.95 -0.38
N ALA A 153 45.13 -9.38 -0.32
CA ALA A 153 45.76 -8.96 0.92
C ALA A 153 46.26 -7.50 0.89
N GLY A 154 46.29 -6.84 2.05
CA GLY A 154 46.84 -5.50 2.20
C GLY A 154 46.04 -4.46 1.42
N GLY A 155 46.73 -3.58 0.67
CA GLY A 155 46.08 -2.53 -0.11
C GLY A 155 45.07 -3.04 -1.14
N ALA A 156 45.21 -4.27 -1.61
CA ALA A 156 44.31 -4.85 -2.61
C ALA A 156 42.86 -4.99 -2.12
N VAL A 157 42.61 -5.04 -0.81
CA VAL A 157 41.25 -5.21 -0.25
C VAL A 157 40.43 -3.92 -0.27
N TYR A 158 41.10 -2.76 -0.30
CA TYR A 158 40.39 -1.47 -0.21
C TYR A 158 39.62 -1.14 -1.49
N SER A 159 40.12 -1.52 -2.67
CA SER A 159 39.39 -1.30 -3.93
C SER A 159 38.06 -2.08 -3.94
N PRO A 160 38.02 -3.40 -3.68
CA PRO A 160 36.76 -4.13 -3.51
C PRO A 160 35.85 -3.59 -2.39
N ALA A 161 36.41 -3.03 -1.32
CA ALA A 161 35.60 -2.49 -0.24
C ALA A 161 34.76 -1.26 -0.68
N ILE A 162 35.30 -0.45 -1.60
CA ILE A 162 34.67 0.78 -2.10
C ILE A 162 33.93 0.60 -3.44
N THR A 163 34.05 -0.55 -4.12
CA THR A 163 33.15 -0.90 -5.22
C THR A 163 31.73 -1.20 -4.72
N ASP A 164 30.74 -1.24 -5.61
CA ASP A 164 29.33 -1.41 -5.24
C ASP A 164 29.04 -2.81 -4.68
N PHE A 165 29.52 -3.85 -5.36
CA PHE A 165 29.35 -5.24 -4.97
C PHE A 165 30.66 -6.00 -4.95
N THR A 166 30.80 -6.87 -3.94
CA THR A 166 31.95 -7.75 -3.75
C THR A 166 31.48 -9.18 -3.58
N PHE A 167 31.79 -10.03 -4.54
CA PHE A 167 31.49 -11.46 -4.53
C PHE A 167 32.75 -12.28 -4.27
N MET A 168 32.61 -13.45 -3.66
CA MET A 168 33.73 -14.33 -3.34
C MET A 168 33.50 -15.76 -3.82
N VAL A 169 34.56 -16.47 -4.17
CA VAL A 169 34.52 -17.91 -4.45
C VAL A 169 34.86 -18.69 -3.18
N LYS A 170 34.02 -19.67 -2.85
CA LYS A 170 34.18 -20.50 -1.65
C LYS A 170 35.51 -21.26 -1.66
N ASP A 171 36.10 -21.41 -0.48
CA ASP A 171 37.32 -22.17 -0.16
C ASP A 171 38.62 -21.73 -0.87
N THR A 172 38.55 -20.93 -1.93
CA THR A 172 39.69 -20.55 -2.78
C THR A 172 40.04 -19.06 -2.71
N SER A 173 39.19 -18.25 -2.08
CA SER A 173 39.35 -16.80 -1.99
C SER A 173 39.36 -16.29 -0.54
N TYR A 174 40.18 -15.25 -0.29
CA TYR A 174 40.36 -14.68 1.04
C TYR A 174 40.56 -13.16 0.95
N LEU A 175 40.05 -12.41 1.93
CA LEU A 175 40.25 -10.96 2.08
C LEU A 175 40.77 -10.63 3.48
N PHE A 176 41.91 -9.94 3.59
CA PHE A 176 42.36 -9.40 4.87
C PHE A 176 43.33 -8.24 4.69
N ILE A 177 43.30 -7.29 5.61
CA ILE A 177 44.25 -6.17 5.62
C ILE A 177 45.65 -6.70 5.97
N THR A 178 45.74 -7.50 7.02
CA THR A 178 47.01 -8.03 7.55
C THR A 178 46.98 -9.55 7.51
N GLY A 179 48.00 -10.17 6.91
CA GLY A 179 48.05 -11.62 6.75
C GLY A 179 48.19 -12.39 8.08
N PRO A 180 47.81 -13.69 8.10
CA PRO A 180 47.84 -14.50 9.32
C PRO A 180 49.20 -14.54 10.02
N ASP A 181 50.30 -14.59 9.27
CA ASP A 181 51.64 -14.62 9.84
C ASP A 181 51.98 -13.36 10.64
N VAL A 182 51.47 -12.20 10.20
CA VAL A 182 51.67 -10.91 10.87
C VAL A 182 50.73 -10.78 12.08
N VAL A 183 49.50 -11.32 11.99
CA VAL A 183 48.58 -11.40 13.12
C VAL A 183 49.18 -12.27 14.23
N ARG A 184 49.76 -13.42 13.89
CA ARG A 184 50.48 -14.29 14.83
C ARG A 184 51.62 -13.54 15.51
N ALA A 185 52.47 -12.87 14.73
CA ALA A 185 53.63 -12.15 15.25
C ALA A 185 53.27 -10.99 16.20
N THR A 186 52.10 -10.37 16.04
CA THR A 186 51.70 -9.18 16.81
C THR A 186 50.75 -9.49 17.97
N THR A 187 49.89 -10.50 17.84
CA THR A 187 48.84 -10.81 18.81
C THR A 187 49.05 -12.13 19.55
N ASN A 188 50.07 -12.92 19.17
CA ASN A 188 50.31 -14.29 19.64
C ASN A 188 49.11 -15.24 19.46
N LYS A 189 48.21 -14.94 18.52
CA LYS A 189 47.08 -15.81 18.15
C LYS A 189 47.36 -16.50 16.83
N ASP A 190 47.26 -17.83 16.84
CA ASP A 190 47.26 -18.64 15.62
C ASP A 190 45.88 -18.62 14.99
N VAL A 191 45.79 -18.04 13.79
CA VAL A 191 44.56 -17.95 13.01
C VAL A 191 44.88 -18.44 11.60
N SER A 192 44.01 -19.24 11.00
CA SER A 192 44.16 -19.67 9.60
C SER A 192 43.71 -18.58 8.61
N HIS A 193 44.03 -18.74 7.32
CA HIS A 193 43.55 -17.84 6.26
C HIS A 193 42.01 -17.83 6.17
N GLU A 194 41.38 -18.99 6.34
CA GLU A 194 39.93 -19.16 6.29
C GLU A 194 39.24 -18.52 7.51
N GLU A 195 39.78 -18.71 8.72
CA GLU A 195 39.23 -18.10 9.94
C GLU A 195 39.42 -16.58 9.97
N LEU A 196 40.48 -16.07 9.36
CA LEU A 196 40.78 -14.64 9.35
C LEU A 196 39.94 -13.88 8.32
N GLY A 197 39.77 -14.45 7.12
CA GLY A 197 39.21 -13.72 5.97
C GLY A 197 38.63 -14.61 4.88
N GLY A 198 38.22 -15.82 5.23
CA GLY A 198 37.53 -16.73 4.32
C GLY A 198 36.16 -16.19 3.87
N SER A 199 35.62 -16.77 2.81
CA SER A 199 34.35 -16.33 2.23
C SER A 199 33.19 -16.42 3.24
N LYS A 200 33.17 -17.43 4.13
CA LYS A 200 32.15 -17.58 5.18
C LYS A 200 32.19 -16.42 6.18
N VAL A 201 33.37 -16.01 6.61
CA VAL A 201 33.56 -14.88 7.55
C VAL A 201 33.02 -13.60 6.93
N HIS A 202 33.31 -13.37 5.64
CA HIS A 202 32.84 -12.18 4.95
C HIS A 202 31.36 -12.17 4.58
N ALA A 203 30.76 -13.34 4.39
CA ALA A 203 29.35 -13.48 4.03
C ALA A 203 28.40 -13.60 5.22
N GLN A 204 28.90 -13.94 6.42
CA GLN A 204 28.06 -14.15 7.61
C GLN A 204 28.37 -13.19 8.77
N ILE A 205 29.63 -12.78 8.93
CA ILE A 205 30.07 -12.07 10.14
C ILE A 205 30.39 -10.61 9.84
N SER A 206 31.28 -10.34 8.88
CA SER A 206 31.74 -8.96 8.63
C SER A 206 30.89 -8.18 7.62
N GLY A 207 30.10 -8.86 6.78
CA GLY A 207 29.27 -8.21 5.77
C GLY A 207 30.05 -7.55 4.64
N VAL A 208 31.29 -7.98 4.38
CA VAL A 208 32.10 -7.47 3.26
C VAL A 208 31.69 -8.14 1.94
N ALA A 209 31.33 -9.42 1.99
CA ALA A 209 30.90 -10.17 0.81
C ALA A 209 29.38 -10.06 0.62
N HIS A 210 28.99 -9.68 -0.58
CA HIS A 210 27.60 -9.55 -1.02
C HIS A 210 27.02 -10.86 -1.54
N GLY A 211 27.87 -11.84 -1.87
CA GLY A 211 27.49 -13.19 -2.21
C GLY A 211 28.72 -14.11 -2.27
N VAL A 212 28.48 -15.40 -2.13
CA VAL A 212 29.52 -16.43 -2.20
C VAL A 212 29.05 -17.52 -3.14
N PHE A 213 29.92 -17.91 -4.07
CA PHE A 213 29.66 -18.93 -5.08
C PHE A 213 30.53 -20.15 -4.86
N ASP A 214 30.08 -21.32 -5.33
CA ASP A 214 30.76 -22.58 -4.99
C ASP A 214 32.09 -22.75 -5.73
N ASN A 215 32.23 -22.21 -6.94
CA ASN A 215 33.44 -22.30 -7.75
C ASN A 215 33.55 -21.16 -8.77
N ASP A 216 34.69 -21.08 -9.46
CA ASP A 216 34.98 -20.02 -10.45
C ASP A 216 33.94 -19.94 -11.58
N ILE A 217 33.44 -21.07 -12.08
CA ILE A 217 32.48 -21.11 -13.20
C ILE A 217 31.12 -20.61 -12.74
N ASP A 218 30.63 -21.14 -11.60
CA ASP A 218 29.38 -20.72 -10.98
C ASP A 218 29.37 -19.20 -10.68
N ALA A 219 30.48 -18.69 -10.15
CA ALA A 219 30.65 -17.27 -9.89
C ALA A 219 30.53 -16.40 -11.15
N LEU A 220 31.18 -16.79 -12.23
CA LEU A 220 31.19 -16.01 -13.47
C LEU A 220 29.83 -16.06 -14.18
N ILE A 221 29.15 -17.20 -14.19
CA ILE A 221 27.80 -17.34 -14.75
C ILE A 221 26.80 -16.53 -13.93
N SER A 222 26.84 -16.66 -12.60
CA SER A 222 25.98 -15.89 -11.71
C SER A 222 26.21 -14.38 -11.84
N LEU A 223 27.47 -13.96 -12.02
CA LEU A 223 27.82 -12.57 -12.27
C LEU A 223 27.26 -12.04 -13.60
N ARG A 224 27.24 -12.86 -14.67
CA ARG A 224 26.56 -12.48 -15.94
C ARG A 224 25.07 -12.24 -15.72
N ASN A 225 24.40 -13.12 -14.97
CA ASN A 225 22.99 -12.98 -14.63
C ASN A 225 22.74 -11.71 -13.79
N PHE A 226 23.64 -11.43 -12.83
CA PHE A 226 23.56 -10.25 -11.99
C PHE A 226 23.69 -8.95 -12.80
N VAL A 227 24.65 -8.86 -13.72
CA VAL A 227 24.87 -7.67 -14.56
C VAL A 227 23.63 -7.33 -15.39
N ASN A 228 22.81 -8.32 -15.78
CA ASN A 228 21.56 -8.08 -16.52
C ASN A 228 20.50 -7.31 -15.73
N PHE A 229 20.63 -7.18 -14.41
CA PHE A 229 19.74 -6.33 -13.62
C PHE A 229 20.16 -4.86 -13.64
N LEU A 230 21.44 -4.57 -13.84
CA LEU A 230 22.01 -3.25 -13.65
C LEU A 230 21.94 -2.39 -14.92
N PRO A 231 21.73 -1.07 -14.81
CA PRO A 231 21.97 -0.16 -15.92
C PRO A 231 23.47 -0.04 -16.19
N LEU A 232 23.85 0.41 -17.38
CA LEU A 232 25.26 0.59 -17.73
C LEU A 232 25.93 1.75 -16.98
N ASN A 233 25.15 2.77 -16.64
CA ASN A 233 25.59 3.98 -15.93
C ASN A 233 24.38 4.68 -15.28
N TRP A 234 24.65 5.71 -14.47
CA TRP A 234 23.65 6.49 -13.73
C TRP A 234 22.56 7.14 -14.60
N ASN A 235 22.80 7.37 -15.90
CA ASN A 235 21.84 8.01 -16.80
C ASN A 235 21.15 7.00 -17.73
N ALA A 236 21.55 5.74 -17.70
CA ALA A 236 20.94 4.68 -18.48
C ALA A 236 19.80 4.03 -17.69
N THR A 237 18.76 3.58 -18.40
CA THR A 237 17.72 2.73 -17.80
C THR A 237 18.22 1.30 -17.70
N SER A 238 17.76 0.58 -16.67
CA SER A 238 18.03 -0.86 -16.55
C SER A 238 17.51 -1.63 -17.78
N PRO A 239 18.18 -2.74 -18.16
CA PRO A 239 17.74 -3.57 -19.28
C PRO A 239 16.30 -4.06 -19.08
N VAL A 240 15.44 -3.82 -20.06
CA VAL A 240 14.06 -4.33 -20.07
C VAL A 240 14.05 -5.67 -20.77
N LEU A 241 13.73 -6.73 -20.04
CA LEU A 241 13.59 -8.08 -20.61
C LEU A 241 12.13 -8.37 -20.94
N THR A 242 11.89 -9.22 -21.94
CA THR A 242 10.52 -9.68 -22.22
C THR A 242 10.17 -10.76 -21.20
N SER A 243 9.23 -10.47 -20.31
CA SER A 243 8.68 -11.45 -19.36
C SER A 243 7.52 -12.21 -20.01
N LYS A 244 7.42 -13.51 -19.75
CA LYS A 244 6.23 -14.32 -20.08
C LYS A 244 5.22 -14.38 -18.93
N ASP A 245 5.59 -13.88 -17.75
CA ASP A 245 4.72 -13.83 -16.58
C ASP A 245 3.65 -12.74 -16.78
N PRO A 246 2.35 -13.07 -16.67
CA PRO A 246 1.28 -12.08 -16.72
C PRO A 246 1.41 -11.06 -15.59
N TRP A 247 1.32 -9.78 -15.91
CA TRP A 247 1.39 -8.71 -14.91
C TRP A 247 0.24 -8.75 -13.89
N ASP A 248 -0.86 -9.42 -14.22
CA ASP A 248 -2.07 -9.63 -13.43
C ASP A 248 -2.17 -11.06 -12.85
N ARG A 249 -1.04 -11.78 -12.74
CA ARG A 249 -1.00 -13.11 -12.12
C ARG A 249 -1.56 -13.06 -10.70
N GLU A 250 -2.66 -13.77 -10.47
CA GLU A 250 -3.21 -13.95 -9.14
C GLU A 250 -2.26 -14.78 -8.26
N ALA A 251 -2.11 -14.40 -7.00
CA ALA A 251 -1.34 -15.14 -6.01
C ALA A 251 -2.20 -15.45 -4.76
N PRO A 252 -3.17 -16.38 -4.84
CA PRO A 252 -4.08 -16.71 -3.72
C PRO A 252 -3.37 -17.24 -2.46
N CYS A 253 -2.10 -17.66 -2.59
CA CYS A 253 -1.29 -18.06 -1.44
C CYS A 253 -0.97 -16.90 -0.50
N LEU A 254 -0.93 -15.65 -1.00
CA LEU A 254 -0.65 -14.46 -0.20
C LEU A 254 -1.76 -14.15 0.81
N ASP A 255 -3.00 -14.53 0.53
CA ASP A 255 -4.13 -14.36 1.46
C ASP A 255 -3.95 -15.14 2.78
N LYS A 256 -3.07 -16.15 2.79
CA LYS A 256 -2.86 -17.06 3.92
C LYS A 256 -1.42 -17.05 4.45
N ILE A 257 -0.55 -16.23 3.88
CA ILE A 257 0.88 -16.26 4.21
C ILE A 257 1.17 -15.67 5.59
N VAL A 258 0.41 -14.64 5.99
CA VAL A 258 0.52 -14.03 7.32
C VAL A 258 -0.28 -14.88 8.31
N PRO A 259 0.35 -15.49 9.32
CA PRO A 259 -0.36 -16.26 10.33
C PRO A 259 -1.30 -15.37 11.15
N LEU A 260 -2.47 -15.92 11.52
CA LEU A 260 -3.39 -15.26 12.44
C LEU A 260 -2.81 -15.14 13.86
N ASP A 261 -1.92 -16.05 14.23
CA ASP A 261 -1.18 -15.96 15.49
C ASP A 261 -0.07 -14.90 15.39
N PRO A 262 -0.11 -13.82 16.20
CA PRO A 262 0.88 -12.74 16.13
C PRO A 262 2.29 -13.15 16.58
N GLU A 263 2.43 -14.28 17.29
CA GLU A 263 3.71 -14.84 17.72
C GLU A 263 4.36 -15.72 16.63
N MET A 264 3.58 -16.20 15.67
CA MET A 264 4.08 -17.04 14.59
C MET A 264 4.73 -16.19 13.48
N ALA A 265 5.92 -16.59 13.05
CA ALA A 265 6.63 -15.98 11.95
C ALA A 265 6.31 -16.66 10.61
N TYR A 266 6.48 -15.91 9.52
CA TYR A 266 6.47 -16.42 8.14
C TYR A 266 7.74 -15.97 7.43
N ASP A 267 8.00 -16.54 6.25
CA ASP A 267 9.16 -16.19 5.44
C ASP A 267 8.80 -15.09 4.45
N MET A 268 9.47 -13.95 4.53
CA MET A 268 9.22 -12.83 3.61
C MET A 268 9.70 -13.13 2.18
N HIS A 269 10.60 -14.11 2.00
CA HIS A 269 10.96 -14.58 0.66
C HIS A 269 9.74 -15.10 -0.10
N ASP A 270 8.83 -15.80 0.58
CA ASP A 270 7.63 -16.35 -0.04
C ASP A 270 6.73 -15.22 -0.61
N VAL A 271 6.70 -14.04 0.04
CA VAL A 271 6.01 -12.87 -0.50
C VAL A 271 6.73 -12.32 -1.72
N ILE A 272 8.05 -12.12 -1.62
CA ILE A 272 8.86 -11.53 -2.71
C ILE A 272 8.79 -12.41 -3.96
N PHE A 273 8.98 -13.72 -3.82
CA PHE A 273 8.92 -14.65 -4.95
C PHE A 273 7.58 -14.59 -5.68
N GLN A 274 6.46 -14.45 -4.97
CA GLN A 274 5.15 -14.36 -5.59
C GLN A 274 4.93 -13.07 -6.37
N VAL A 275 5.70 -12.00 -6.10
CA VAL A 275 5.55 -10.68 -6.71
C VAL A 275 6.51 -10.46 -7.89
N VAL A 276 7.71 -11.05 -7.84
CA VAL A 276 8.67 -10.93 -8.94
C VAL A 276 8.28 -11.78 -10.15
N ASP A 277 8.60 -11.29 -11.34
CA ASP A 277 8.42 -12.01 -12.59
C ASP A 277 9.12 -13.38 -12.53
N GLU A 278 8.42 -14.43 -12.97
CA GLU A 278 8.97 -15.80 -13.10
C GLU A 278 9.54 -16.38 -11.80
N PHE A 279 9.17 -15.80 -10.65
CA PHE A 279 9.71 -16.15 -9.33
C PHE A 279 11.24 -16.00 -9.24
N GLU A 280 11.85 -15.18 -10.11
CA GLU A 280 13.30 -14.95 -10.14
C GLU A 280 13.72 -13.77 -9.25
N PHE A 281 14.51 -14.07 -8.21
CA PHE A 281 15.03 -13.08 -7.29
C PHE A 281 16.52 -13.30 -7.03
N PHE A 282 17.34 -12.27 -7.30
CA PHE A 282 18.76 -12.27 -7.00
C PHE A 282 18.99 -11.57 -5.66
N GLU A 283 19.14 -12.35 -4.60
CA GLU A 283 19.35 -11.82 -3.25
C GLU A 283 20.79 -11.31 -3.03
N ILE A 284 20.91 -10.16 -2.38
CA ILE A 284 22.17 -9.55 -1.95
C ILE A 284 22.37 -9.79 -0.45
N MET A 285 23.52 -10.35 -0.11
CA MET A 285 23.92 -10.73 1.25
C MET A 285 22.93 -11.71 1.92
N PRO A 286 22.61 -12.86 1.30
CA PRO A 286 21.62 -13.80 1.83
C PRO A 286 21.98 -14.42 3.18
N ASN A 287 23.26 -14.39 3.55
CA ASN A 287 23.78 -15.01 4.77
C ASN A 287 24.19 -13.97 5.86
N TYR A 288 24.01 -12.68 5.61
CA TYR A 288 24.36 -11.59 6.53
C TYR A 288 23.15 -10.71 6.80
N ALA A 289 22.93 -10.39 8.08
CA ALA A 289 21.78 -9.63 8.54
C ALA A 289 20.46 -10.16 7.95
N VAL A 290 20.23 -11.46 8.13
CA VAL A 290 19.12 -12.24 7.54
C VAL A 290 17.71 -11.81 8.03
N ASN A 291 17.66 -10.94 9.03
CA ASN A 291 16.47 -10.23 9.49
C ASN A 291 15.96 -9.16 8.50
N ILE A 292 16.76 -8.79 7.49
CA ILE A 292 16.32 -7.96 6.36
C ILE A 292 16.79 -8.57 5.03
N ILE A 293 15.88 -8.65 4.06
CA ILE A 293 16.12 -9.13 2.71
C ILE A 293 16.37 -7.92 1.81
N CYS A 294 17.39 -8.01 0.97
CA CYS A 294 17.68 -7.02 -0.07
C CYS A 294 18.04 -7.77 -1.34
N GLY A 295 17.54 -7.35 -2.49
CA GLY A 295 17.89 -8.01 -3.75
C GLY A 295 17.17 -7.45 -4.95
N PHE A 296 17.50 -7.98 -6.12
CA PHE A 296 16.94 -7.54 -7.39
C PHE A 296 15.96 -8.57 -7.93
N GLY A 297 14.81 -8.09 -8.40
CA GLY A 297 13.86 -8.86 -9.18
C GLY A 297 13.42 -8.06 -10.41
N ARG A 298 12.48 -8.61 -11.17
CA ARG A 298 11.82 -7.87 -12.25
C ARG A 298 10.31 -7.81 -12.03
N VAL A 299 9.71 -6.72 -12.49
CA VAL A 299 8.26 -6.56 -12.58
C VAL A 299 7.95 -6.03 -13.98
N LYS A 300 7.20 -6.81 -14.78
CA LYS A 300 6.94 -6.50 -16.20
C LYS A 300 8.24 -6.29 -17.00
N GLY A 301 9.27 -7.08 -16.69
CA GLY A 301 10.56 -7.05 -17.35
C GLY A 301 11.50 -5.92 -16.89
N LEU A 302 11.06 -5.01 -16.01
CA LEU A 302 11.86 -3.91 -15.48
C LEU A 302 12.55 -4.33 -14.18
N THR A 303 13.83 -4.02 -14.02
CA THR A 303 14.54 -4.23 -12.74
C THR A 303 13.92 -3.42 -11.62
N VAL A 304 13.66 -4.08 -10.49
CA VAL A 304 13.20 -3.47 -9.24
C VAL A 304 14.07 -3.97 -8.09
N GLY A 305 14.47 -3.06 -7.21
CA GLY A 305 15.13 -3.38 -5.95
C GLY A 305 14.09 -3.69 -4.88
N PHE A 306 14.24 -4.80 -4.17
CA PHE A 306 13.33 -5.20 -3.10
C PHE A 306 14.04 -5.10 -1.75
N VAL A 307 13.35 -4.54 -0.76
CA VAL A 307 13.78 -4.51 0.64
C VAL A 307 12.66 -5.04 1.52
N GLY A 308 12.88 -6.07 2.31
CA GLY A 308 11.83 -6.69 3.12
C GLY A 308 12.30 -7.09 4.51
N ASN A 309 11.53 -6.78 5.56
CA ASN A 309 11.80 -7.35 6.88
C ASN A 309 11.52 -8.85 6.86
N ASN A 310 12.35 -9.68 7.49
CA ASN A 310 12.13 -11.13 7.56
C ASN A 310 11.75 -11.56 8.99
N PRO A 311 10.44 -11.80 9.26
CA PRO A 311 9.97 -12.18 10.60
C PRO A 311 10.57 -13.48 11.13
N LYS A 312 11.02 -14.37 10.24
CA LYS A 312 11.65 -15.67 10.59
C LYS A 312 12.97 -15.50 11.33
N HIS A 313 13.62 -14.34 11.21
CA HIS A 313 14.88 -14.04 11.86
C HIS A 313 14.79 -12.77 12.70
N LEU A 314 15.08 -12.89 14.00
CA LEU A 314 14.99 -11.78 14.97
C LEU A 314 13.64 -11.04 14.92
N ALA A 315 12.55 -11.74 14.59
CA ALA A 315 11.21 -11.17 14.43
C ALA A 315 11.11 -10.02 13.40
N GLY A 316 12.07 -9.90 12.47
CA GLY A 316 12.11 -8.80 11.50
C GLY A 316 12.60 -7.46 12.07
N CYS A 317 13.13 -7.44 13.29
CA CYS A 317 13.67 -6.23 13.93
C CYS A 317 14.81 -5.61 13.11
N LEU A 318 14.93 -4.29 13.15
CA LEU A 318 16.10 -3.58 12.62
C LEU A 318 17.24 -3.55 13.64
N ASP A 319 18.42 -4.03 13.26
CA ASP A 319 19.65 -3.93 14.04
C ASP A 319 20.72 -3.13 13.27
N ILE A 320 21.91 -2.98 13.85
CA ILE A 320 23.03 -2.27 13.20
C ILE A 320 23.33 -2.85 11.82
N ASN A 321 23.42 -4.18 11.72
CA ASN A 321 23.86 -4.85 10.50
C ASN A 321 22.80 -4.76 9.41
N ALA A 322 21.52 -5.00 9.73
CA ALA A 322 20.41 -4.84 8.80
C ALA A 322 20.29 -3.41 8.28
N SER A 323 20.46 -2.42 9.17
CA SER A 323 20.39 -1.00 8.79
C SER A 323 21.50 -0.63 7.82
N VAL A 324 22.74 -1.11 8.04
CA VAL A 324 23.87 -0.85 7.13
C VAL A 324 23.68 -1.57 5.79
N LYS A 325 23.24 -2.84 5.81
CA LYS A 325 22.95 -3.64 4.60
C LYS A 325 21.92 -2.93 3.71
N ALA A 326 20.74 -2.65 4.26
CA ALA A 326 19.65 -2.05 3.50
C ALA A 326 19.97 -0.61 3.08
N ALA A 327 20.65 0.18 3.92
CA ALA A 327 21.01 1.56 3.56
C ALA A 327 21.91 1.61 2.33
N ARG A 328 22.94 0.76 2.26
CA ARG A 328 23.83 0.72 1.08
C ARG A 328 23.07 0.28 -0.17
N PHE A 329 22.20 -0.71 -0.04
CA PHE A 329 21.37 -1.21 -1.14
C PHE A 329 20.41 -0.14 -1.69
N VAL A 330 19.69 0.57 -0.82
CA VAL A 330 18.78 1.66 -1.20
C VAL A 330 19.52 2.78 -1.93
N ARG A 331 20.68 3.20 -1.42
CA ARG A 331 21.49 4.25 -2.07
C ARG A 331 22.05 3.81 -3.43
N PHE A 332 22.44 2.54 -3.56
CA PHE A 332 22.85 2.01 -4.87
C PHE A 332 21.68 2.04 -5.86
N CYS A 333 20.50 1.56 -5.45
CA CYS A 333 19.31 1.59 -6.31
C CYS A 333 18.98 3.02 -6.76
N ASP A 334 19.01 3.98 -5.83
CA ASP A 334 18.76 5.39 -6.13
C ASP A 334 19.77 5.99 -7.12
N ALA A 335 21.08 5.77 -6.88
CA ALA A 335 22.15 6.30 -7.74
C ALA A 335 22.06 5.79 -9.20
N PHE A 336 21.42 4.65 -9.41
CA PHE A 336 21.28 4.00 -10.70
C PHE A 336 19.82 3.96 -11.21
N ASN A 337 18.94 4.82 -10.69
CA ASN A 337 17.54 4.94 -11.11
C ASN A 337 16.73 3.63 -11.07
N ILE A 338 17.03 2.74 -10.13
CA ILE A 338 16.30 1.48 -9.92
C ILE A 338 15.16 1.73 -8.93
N PRO A 339 13.89 1.52 -9.31
CA PRO A 339 12.74 1.63 -8.41
C PRO A 339 12.84 0.67 -7.23
N ILE A 340 12.24 1.04 -6.09
CA ILE A 340 12.33 0.27 -4.84
C ILE A 340 10.94 -0.16 -4.39
N VAL A 341 10.78 -1.44 -4.10
CA VAL A 341 9.61 -2.02 -3.43
C VAL A 341 10.00 -2.46 -2.02
N THR A 342 9.28 -1.96 -1.02
CA THR A 342 9.57 -2.21 0.40
C THR A 342 8.44 -3.01 1.05
N PHE A 343 8.74 -4.20 1.58
CA PHE A 343 7.80 -5.02 2.36
C PHE A 343 8.05 -4.84 3.87
N VAL A 344 7.00 -4.44 4.61
CA VAL A 344 7.14 -4.02 6.01
C VAL A 344 6.42 -5.00 6.95
N ASP A 345 7.23 -5.68 7.78
CA ASP A 345 6.79 -6.41 8.98
C ASP A 345 7.87 -6.23 10.06
N VAL A 346 7.89 -5.03 10.64
CA VAL A 346 8.91 -4.57 11.58
C VAL A 346 8.29 -4.22 12.93
N PRO A 347 8.69 -4.92 14.01
CA PRO A 347 8.19 -4.61 15.35
C PRO A 347 8.94 -3.46 16.03
N GLY A 348 10.09 -3.04 15.48
CA GLY A 348 10.96 -2.01 16.04
C GLY A 348 12.43 -2.25 15.76
N PHE A 349 13.29 -1.47 16.43
CA PHE A 349 14.73 -1.73 16.50
C PHE A 349 15.04 -2.78 17.57
N LEU A 350 16.10 -3.57 17.36
CA LEU A 350 16.56 -4.56 18.34
C LEU A 350 17.11 -3.85 19.60
N PRO A 351 16.49 -4.04 20.78
CA PRO A 351 17.00 -3.45 22.01
C PRO A 351 18.25 -4.20 22.51
N GLY A 352 19.15 -3.50 23.20
CA GLY A 352 20.25 -4.13 23.94
C GLY A 352 21.48 -3.24 24.09
N ILE A 353 22.24 -3.44 25.18
CA ILE A 353 23.46 -2.67 25.47
C ILE A 353 24.48 -2.79 24.33
N SER A 354 24.59 -3.96 23.70
CA SER A 354 25.49 -4.17 22.55
C SER A 354 25.11 -3.33 21.33
N GLN A 355 23.81 -3.11 21.08
CA GLN A 355 23.33 -2.26 19.99
C GLN A 355 23.56 -0.78 20.31
N GLU A 356 23.27 -0.35 21.54
CA GLU A 356 23.51 1.02 21.97
C GLU A 356 24.99 1.39 21.94
N TYR A 357 25.86 0.55 22.51
CA TYR A 357 27.31 0.77 22.50
C TYR A 357 27.91 0.60 21.11
N GLY A 358 27.30 -0.25 20.28
CA GLY A 358 27.61 -0.37 18.85
C GLY A 358 27.16 0.83 18.03
N GLY A 359 26.43 1.79 18.61
CA GLY A 359 26.03 3.03 17.95
C GLY A 359 24.81 2.89 17.05
N ILE A 360 23.82 2.06 17.42
CA ILE A 360 22.58 1.86 16.66
C ILE A 360 21.90 3.16 16.25
N ILE A 361 21.97 4.22 17.06
CA ILE A 361 21.42 5.54 16.71
C ILE A 361 21.99 6.05 15.38
N ARG A 362 23.31 5.94 15.18
CA ARG A 362 23.98 6.38 13.93
C ARG A 362 23.79 5.38 12.81
N HIS A 363 23.88 4.08 13.10
CA HIS A 363 23.79 3.03 12.10
C HIS A 363 22.36 2.84 11.58
N GLY A 364 21.35 2.88 12.45
CA GLY A 364 19.93 2.88 12.12
C GLY A 364 19.52 4.11 11.30
N ALA A 365 20.05 5.28 11.64
CA ALA A 365 19.80 6.51 10.88
C ALA A 365 20.32 6.45 9.43
N LYS A 366 21.25 5.55 9.09
CA LYS A 366 21.71 5.39 7.69
C LYS A 366 20.58 4.93 6.78
N LEU A 367 19.71 4.02 7.24
CA LEU A 367 18.59 3.54 6.45
C LEU A 367 17.52 4.62 6.29
N LEU A 368 17.24 5.35 7.37
CA LEU A 368 16.37 6.54 7.34
C LEU A 368 16.87 7.55 6.31
N TYR A 369 18.17 7.87 6.37
CA TYR A 369 18.81 8.81 5.45
C TYR A 369 18.71 8.31 4.01
N ALA A 370 19.00 7.02 3.76
CA ALA A 370 18.94 6.43 2.43
C ALA A 370 17.55 6.56 1.79
N TYR A 371 16.47 6.24 2.52
CA TYR A 371 15.11 6.39 2.00
C TYR A 371 14.68 7.86 1.83
N ALA A 372 15.06 8.75 2.74
CA ALA A 372 14.71 10.17 2.66
C ALA A 372 15.44 10.89 1.52
N GLU A 373 16.70 10.52 1.26
CA GLU A 373 17.51 11.00 0.14
C GLU A 373 16.95 10.50 -1.20
N ALA A 374 16.55 9.22 -1.25
CA ALA A 374 16.17 8.55 -2.48
C ALA A 374 15.03 9.25 -3.25
N THR A 375 15.28 9.46 -4.53
CA THR A 375 14.40 10.14 -5.49
C THR A 375 13.74 9.20 -6.49
N VAL A 376 14.21 7.96 -6.60
CA VAL A 376 13.56 6.90 -7.38
C VAL A 376 12.15 6.60 -6.88
N PRO A 377 11.28 6.01 -7.74
CA PRO A 377 9.96 5.55 -7.33
C PRO A 377 10.04 4.54 -6.19
N LYS A 378 9.29 4.80 -5.12
CA LYS A 378 9.23 3.97 -3.90
C LYS A 378 7.80 3.52 -3.65
N LEU A 379 7.60 2.21 -3.64
CA LEU A 379 6.33 1.58 -3.29
C LEU A 379 6.52 0.75 -2.02
N THR A 380 5.66 0.95 -1.03
CA THR A 380 5.73 0.27 0.26
C THR A 380 4.46 -0.57 0.45
N VAL A 381 4.61 -1.82 0.90
CA VAL A 381 3.50 -2.71 1.27
C VAL A 381 3.71 -3.18 2.71
N ILE A 382 2.85 -2.75 3.61
CA ILE A 382 2.85 -3.17 5.00
C ILE A 382 2.05 -4.47 5.10
N THR A 383 2.71 -5.56 5.41
CA THR A 383 2.09 -6.90 5.45
C THR A 383 1.53 -7.22 6.82
N ARG A 384 2.24 -6.85 7.89
CA ARG A 384 1.80 -7.05 9.29
C ARG A 384 2.27 -5.92 10.21
N LYS A 385 3.41 -6.03 10.90
CA LYS A 385 3.78 -5.04 11.94
C LYS A 385 4.44 -3.80 11.33
N GLY A 386 3.99 -2.62 11.74
CA GLY A 386 4.60 -1.34 11.39
C GLY A 386 4.69 -0.45 12.63
N TYR A 387 5.68 -0.69 13.49
CA TYR A 387 5.76 -0.02 14.78
C TYR A 387 6.86 1.03 14.93
N GLY A 388 6.50 2.16 15.54
CA GLY A 388 7.40 3.20 16.04
C GLY A 388 8.34 3.77 14.97
N GLY A 389 9.55 4.15 15.40
CA GLY A 389 10.55 4.71 14.47
C GLY A 389 11.00 3.74 13.38
N ALA A 390 10.81 2.43 13.55
CA ALA A 390 11.14 1.46 12.50
C ALA A 390 10.13 1.50 11.34
N TYR A 391 8.84 1.76 11.62
CA TYR A 391 7.86 2.07 10.58
C TYR A 391 8.27 3.31 9.78
N ASP A 392 8.71 4.37 10.47
CA ASP A 392 9.13 5.61 9.79
C ASP A 392 10.27 5.34 8.81
N VAL A 393 11.28 4.58 9.27
CA VAL A 393 12.49 4.21 8.52
C VAL A 393 12.18 3.34 7.31
N MET A 394 11.19 2.45 7.36
CA MET A 394 10.88 1.52 6.28
C MET A 394 10.01 2.14 5.17
N SER A 395 10.53 3.18 4.51
CA SER A 395 9.90 3.84 3.36
C SER A 395 8.46 4.33 3.67
N SER A 396 8.29 5.01 4.80
CA SER A 396 7.01 5.62 5.16
C SER A 396 6.67 6.79 4.23
N LYS A 397 5.38 7.15 4.14
CA LYS A 397 4.92 8.31 3.36
C LYS A 397 5.62 9.62 3.81
N HIS A 398 5.97 9.72 5.09
CA HIS A 398 6.69 10.87 5.66
C HIS A 398 8.13 10.99 5.15
N LEU A 399 8.76 9.88 4.75
CA LEU A 399 10.08 9.84 4.11
C LEU A 399 9.99 9.81 2.58
N ARG A 400 8.99 10.49 2.01
CA ARG A 400 8.78 10.62 0.55
C ARG A 400 8.51 9.28 -0.15
N GLY A 401 7.90 8.31 0.54
CA GLY A 401 7.31 7.14 -0.12
C GLY A 401 6.19 7.60 -1.08
N ASP A 402 6.25 7.17 -2.34
CA ASP A 402 5.28 7.61 -3.37
C ASP A 402 3.94 6.92 -3.18
N MET A 403 3.96 5.62 -2.89
CA MET A 403 2.78 4.80 -2.64
C MET A 403 2.99 3.91 -1.42
N ASN A 404 2.04 3.93 -0.48
CA ASN A 404 2.03 3.09 0.71
C ASN A 404 0.73 2.30 0.77
N TYR A 405 0.81 0.99 0.57
CA TYR A 405 -0.27 0.04 0.73
C TYR A 405 -0.15 -0.69 2.07
N ALA A 406 -1.28 -1.15 2.58
CA ALA A 406 -1.35 -1.96 3.79
C ALA A 406 -2.29 -3.13 3.56
N TRP A 407 -1.87 -4.33 3.95
CA TRP A 407 -2.75 -5.50 3.99
C TRP A 407 -3.75 -5.37 5.14
N PRO A 408 -4.88 -6.10 5.10
CA PRO A 408 -5.83 -6.11 6.21
C PRO A 408 -5.22 -6.51 7.56
N THR A 409 -4.16 -7.31 7.53
CA THR A 409 -3.38 -7.77 8.70
C THR A 409 -2.39 -6.74 9.22
N ALA A 410 -2.30 -5.56 8.63
CA ALA A 410 -1.32 -4.56 9.01
C ALA A 410 -1.68 -3.85 10.33
N GLU A 411 -0.69 -3.71 11.21
CA GLU A 411 -0.81 -3.08 12.52
C GLU A 411 0.16 -1.89 12.56
N ILE A 412 -0.37 -0.66 12.51
CA ILE A 412 0.45 0.56 12.45
C ILE A 412 0.25 1.37 13.73
N ALA A 413 1.27 1.40 14.59
CA ALA A 413 1.18 2.03 15.90
C ALA A 413 2.54 2.56 16.39
N VAL A 414 2.54 3.36 17.46
CA VAL A 414 3.78 3.86 18.06
C VAL A 414 4.60 2.72 18.68
N MET A 415 3.92 1.74 19.28
CA MET A 415 4.50 0.52 19.83
C MET A 415 3.42 -0.55 19.96
N GLY A 416 3.82 -1.81 20.21
CA GLY A 416 2.87 -2.89 20.46
C GLY A 416 1.98 -2.64 21.68
N ALA A 417 0.75 -3.17 21.65
CA ALA A 417 -0.30 -2.90 22.64
C ALA A 417 0.13 -3.14 24.10
N LYS A 418 0.80 -4.27 24.38
CA LYS A 418 1.36 -4.58 25.72
C LYS A 418 2.28 -3.47 26.22
N GLY A 419 3.16 -2.98 25.34
CA GLY A 419 4.08 -1.88 25.64
C GLY A 419 3.34 -0.57 25.90
N ALA A 420 2.40 -0.21 25.03
CA ALA A 420 1.63 1.03 25.15
C ALA A 420 0.81 1.08 26.45
N VAL A 421 0.08 0.00 26.77
CA VAL A 421 -0.74 -0.08 27.98
C VAL A 421 0.10 -0.04 29.25
N SER A 422 1.28 -0.67 29.24
CA SER A 422 2.21 -0.63 30.38
C SER A 422 2.72 0.79 30.69
N ILE A 423 2.65 1.72 29.74
CA ILE A 423 3.05 3.12 29.92
C ILE A 423 1.83 3.98 30.27
N LEU A 424 0.75 3.86 29.49
CA LEU A 424 -0.45 4.70 29.62
C LEU A 424 -1.29 4.35 30.86
N PHE A 425 -1.37 3.06 31.22
CA PHE A 425 -2.28 2.55 32.24
C PHE A 425 -1.56 1.85 33.40
N ARG A 426 -0.38 2.35 33.81
CA ARG A 426 0.46 1.76 34.89
C ARG A 426 -0.24 1.43 36.20
N LYS A 427 -1.31 2.15 36.54
CA LYS A 427 -2.05 2.01 37.80
C LYS A 427 -3.41 1.33 37.64
N SER A 428 -3.77 0.90 36.42
CA SER A 428 -5.07 0.28 36.16
C SER A 428 -5.07 -1.18 36.60
N PRO A 429 -6.10 -1.66 37.32
CA PRO A 429 -6.26 -3.08 37.66
C PRO A 429 -6.65 -3.94 36.44
N ASN A 430 -7.16 -3.34 35.36
CA ASN A 430 -7.71 -4.05 34.19
C ASN A 430 -6.78 -3.93 32.95
N ILE A 431 -5.52 -4.35 33.09
CA ILE A 431 -4.51 -4.24 32.01
C ILE A 431 -4.94 -4.99 30.74
N LYS A 432 -5.46 -6.21 30.87
CA LYS A 432 -5.87 -7.03 29.71
C LYS A 432 -7.00 -6.40 28.88
N GLU A 433 -7.96 -5.77 29.56
CA GLU A 433 -9.10 -5.13 28.91
C GLU A 433 -8.64 -3.89 28.13
N LYS A 434 -7.71 -3.11 28.72
CA LYS A 434 -7.06 -1.98 28.05
C LYS A 434 -6.14 -2.38 26.92
N GLU A 435 -5.50 -3.56 26.98
CA GLU A 435 -4.74 -4.12 25.87
C GLU A 435 -5.65 -4.42 24.68
N GLN A 436 -6.80 -5.07 24.91
CA GLN A 436 -7.76 -5.35 23.84
C GLN A 436 -8.33 -4.06 23.24
N GLU A 437 -8.70 -3.09 24.08
CA GLU A 437 -9.16 -1.78 23.62
C GLU A 437 -8.12 -1.06 22.75
N TYR A 438 -6.84 -1.13 23.12
CA TYR A 438 -5.76 -0.55 22.32
C TYR A 438 -5.59 -1.25 20.98
N VAL A 439 -5.69 -2.59 20.95
CA VAL A 439 -5.62 -3.38 19.73
C VAL A 439 -6.75 -3.00 18.77
N ASP A 440 -7.98 -2.94 19.28
CA ASP A 440 -9.16 -2.63 18.47
C ASP A 440 -9.09 -1.21 17.87
N LEU A 441 -8.49 -0.26 18.59
CA LEU A 441 -8.36 1.13 18.15
C LEU A 441 -7.16 1.37 17.23
N PHE A 442 -5.99 0.80 17.54
CA PHE A 442 -4.72 1.21 16.93
C PHE A 442 -3.97 0.08 16.20
N SER A 443 -4.19 -1.20 16.54
CA SER A 443 -3.53 -2.34 15.88
C SER A 443 -4.29 -2.79 14.64
N ASN A 444 -4.61 -1.83 13.76
CA ASN A 444 -5.25 -2.06 12.47
C ASN A 444 -4.78 -0.96 11.48
N PRO A 445 -4.91 -1.17 10.16
CA PRO A 445 -4.41 -0.21 9.19
C PRO A 445 -5.33 1.01 9.05
N PHE A 446 -6.56 0.94 9.56
CA PHE A 446 -7.59 1.95 9.35
C PHE A 446 -7.25 3.27 10.05
N SER A 447 -6.61 3.22 11.22
CA SER A 447 -6.18 4.41 11.96
C SER A 447 -5.10 5.22 11.22
N ALA A 448 -4.24 4.55 10.44
CA ALA A 448 -3.23 5.19 9.61
C ALA A 448 -3.81 5.61 8.25
N ALA A 449 -4.69 4.77 7.68
CA ALA A 449 -5.39 5.07 6.43
C ALA A 449 -6.26 6.33 6.56
N SER A 450 -6.97 6.49 7.68
CA SER A 450 -7.79 7.68 7.98
C SER A 450 -6.99 8.98 8.10
N ARG A 451 -5.69 8.89 8.43
CA ARG A 451 -4.77 10.03 8.56
C ARG A 451 -4.02 10.36 7.26
N GLY A 452 -3.84 9.38 6.37
CA GLY A 452 -2.98 9.48 5.19
C GLY A 452 -3.70 9.69 3.85
N ASN A 453 -4.97 9.32 3.76
CA ASN A 453 -5.87 9.53 2.63
C ASN A 453 -7.29 9.72 3.19
N MET A 454 -8.17 10.42 2.47
CA MET A 454 -9.61 10.39 2.84
C MET A 454 -10.04 8.92 2.98
N PRO A 455 -10.73 8.50 4.06
CA PRO A 455 -11.33 7.18 4.11
C PRO A 455 -12.27 7.06 2.92
N SER A 456 -11.89 6.26 1.92
CA SER A 456 -12.78 5.94 0.82
C SER A 456 -13.87 5.06 1.39
N LEU A 457 -15.11 5.55 1.38
CA LEU A 457 -16.27 4.74 1.72
C LEU A 457 -16.27 3.49 0.82
N PRO A 458 -16.60 2.30 1.35
CA PRO A 458 -16.62 1.07 0.57
C PRO A 458 -17.54 1.27 -0.63
N SER A 459 -17.05 0.93 -1.82
CA SER A 459 -17.87 1.08 -3.02
C SER A 459 -19.08 0.15 -2.95
N LYS A 460 -20.15 0.53 -3.66
CA LYS A 460 -21.37 -0.28 -3.75
C LYS A 460 -21.06 -1.72 -4.19
N GLU A 461 -20.10 -1.90 -5.09
CA GLU A 461 -19.69 -3.20 -5.61
C GLU A 461 -19.06 -4.08 -4.51
N VAL A 462 -18.23 -3.49 -3.64
CA VAL A 462 -17.64 -4.20 -2.50
C VAL A 462 -18.73 -4.67 -1.52
N LEU A 463 -19.67 -3.79 -1.17
CA LEU A 463 -20.78 -4.13 -0.27
C LEU A 463 -21.68 -5.23 -0.84
N VAL A 464 -21.86 -5.27 -2.16
CA VAL A 464 -22.61 -6.35 -2.84
C VAL A 464 -21.87 -7.67 -2.75
N GLU A 465 -20.55 -7.70 -2.96
CA GLU A 465 -19.76 -8.92 -2.84
C GLU A 465 -19.73 -9.44 -1.40
N GLU A 466 -19.56 -8.57 -0.40
CA GLU A 466 -19.64 -8.94 1.02
C GLU A 466 -21.00 -9.57 1.37
N ALA A 467 -22.10 -8.99 0.87
CA ALA A 467 -23.43 -9.55 1.04
C ALA A 467 -23.59 -10.92 0.36
N LYS A 468 -23.03 -11.11 -0.85
CA LYS A 468 -23.05 -12.40 -1.58
C LYS A 468 -22.27 -13.48 -0.87
N VAL A 469 -21.08 -13.16 -0.36
CA VAL A 469 -20.26 -14.07 0.45
C VAL A 469 -21.08 -14.52 1.65
N LYS A 470 -21.69 -13.57 2.38
CA LYS A 470 -22.48 -13.91 3.55
C LYS A 470 -23.72 -14.75 3.24
N PHE A 471 -24.37 -14.50 2.09
CA PHE A 471 -25.47 -15.33 1.60
C PHE A 471 -25.02 -16.77 1.34
N LYS A 472 -23.87 -16.95 0.68
CA LYS A 472 -23.32 -18.28 0.37
C LYS A 472 -22.93 -19.04 1.64
N GLU A 473 -22.37 -18.36 2.64
CA GLU A 473 -22.07 -18.95 3.94
C GLU A 473 -23.32 -19.49 4.66
N LEU A 474 -24.41 -18.73 4.62
CA LEU A 474 -25.64 -19.06 5.35
C LEU A 474 -26.49 -20.12 4.64
N PHE A 475 -26.55 -20.09 3.31
CA PHE A 475 -27.50 -20.88 2.53
C PHE A 475 -26.86 -21.88 1.57
N GLY A 476 -25.52 -21.94 1.47
CA GLY A 476 -24.76 -22.87 0.62
C GLY A 476 -24.75 -22.55 -0.88
N ASP A 477 -25.70 -21.73 -1.33
CA ASP A 477 -25.90 -21.34 -2.73
C ASP A 477 -25.54 -19.88 -3.01
N ALA A 478 -25.26 -19.53 -4.26
CA ALA A 478 -25.08 -18.13 -4.67
C ALA A 478 -26.44 -17.42 -4.86
N PRO A 479 -26.59 -16.15 -4.40
CA PRO A 479 -27.79 -15.37 -4.66
C PRO A 479 -27.85 -14.93 -6.14
N ASN A 480 -29.06 -14.74 -6.68
CA ASN A 480 -29.28 -14.28 -8.06
C ASN A 480 -30.10 -12.98 -8.16
N LEU A 481 -30.59 -12.47 -7.04
CA LEU A 481 -31.28 -11.18 -6.93
C LEU A 481 -30.44 -10.22 -6.08
N CYS A 482 -30.41 -8.95 -6.47
CA CYS A 482 -29.72 -7.90 -5.75
C CYS A 482 -30.50 -6.58 -5.88
N SER A 483 -30.63 -5.86 -4.77
CA SER A 483 -31.24 -4.54 -4.72
C SER A 483 -30.51 -3.68 -3.70
N PHE A 484 -30.64 -2.36 -3.81
CA PHE A 484 -30.01 -1.42 -2.89
C PHE A 484 -30.82 -0.13 -2.76
N ALA A 485 -30.58 0.59 -1.68
CA ALA A 485 -30.98 1.98 -1.52
C ALA A 485 -29.89 2.74 -0.75
N ALA A 486 -29.81 4.05 -0.97
CA ALA A 486 -28.84 4.91 -0.32
C ALA A 486 -29.38 5.47 1.00
N GLY A 487 -28.49 5.76 1.95
CA GLY A 487 -28.80 6.64 3.09
C GLY A 487 -28.90 8.11 2.66
N ARG A 488 -29.28 9.00 3.59
CA ARG A 488 -29.40 10.44 3.32
C ARG A 488 -28.84 11.29 4.46
N VAL A 489 -28.51 12.54 4.13
CA VAL A 489 -28.37 13.63 5.10
C VAL A 489 -29.38 14.73 4.78
N ASN A 490 -29.63 15.63 5.73
CA ASN A 490 -30.48 16.78 5.50
C ASN A 490 -29.72 18.08 5.75
N LEU A 491 -29.75 18.97 4.75
CA LEU A 491 -29.06 20.25 4.79
C LEU A 491 -29.91 21.30 5.50
N ILE A 492 -31.22 21.35 5.23
CA ILE A 492 -32.16 22.35 5.77
C ILE A 492 -33.48 21.67 6.19
N GLY A 493 -34.10 22.16 7.28
CA GLY A 493 -35.47 21.76 7.63
C GLY A 493 -35.63 20.50 8.47
N GLU A 494 -34.63 20.09 9.26
CA GLU A 494 -34.76 18.94 10.17
C GLU A 494 -35.96 19.11 11.11
N HIS A 495 -36.73 18.02 11.29
CA HIS A 495 -37.94 17.99 12.13
C HIS A 495 -39.08 18.92 11.65
N THR A 496 -38.98 19.49 10.45
CA THR A 496 -40.09 20.25 9.84
C THR A 496 -40.95 19.39 8.91
N ASP A 497 -40.44 18.24 8.50
CA ASP A 497 -41.07 17.30 7.57
C ASP A 497 -42.42 16.76 8.08
N TYR A 498 -42.54 16.45 9.37
CA TYR A 498 -43.79 15.99 9.98
C TYR A 498 -44.80 17.13 10.28
N ASN A 499 -44.40 18.39 10.06
CA ASN A 499 -45.25 19.58 10.15
C ASN A 499 -45.52 20.17 8.75
N ASP A 500 -45.32 19.38 7.69
CA ASP A 500 -45.48 19.83 6.31
C ASP A 500 -44.58 21.02 5.94
N GLY A 501 -43.37 21.08 6.51
CA GLY A 501 -42.36 22.09 6.26
C GLY A 501 -41.60 21.90 4.94
N PHE A 502 -40.66 22.82 4.66
CA PHE A 502 -39.69 22.64 3.59
C PHE A 502 -38.44 21.95 4.14
N VAL A 503 -37.94 20.97 3.40
CA VAL A 503 -36.70 20.24 3.73
C VAL A 503 -35.75 20.22 2.53
N MET A 504 -34.44 20.07 2.79
CA MET A 504 -33.43 19.99 1.73
C MET A 504 -32.49 18.79 1.93
N PRO A 505 -32.99 17.56 1.75
CA PRO A 505 -32.17 16.36 1.85
C PRO A 505 -31.26 16.13 0.64
N MET A 506 -30.22 15.33 0.83
CA MET A 506 -29.40 14.76 -0.23
C MET A 506 -29.02 13.31 0.13
N ALA A 507 -28.85 12.45 -0.86
CA ALA A 507 -28.37 11.10 -0.64
C ALA A 507 -26.86 11.10 -0.35
N VAL A 508 -26.41 10.12 0.41
CA VAL A 508 -24.98 9.87 0.67
C VAL A 508 -24.57 8.52 0.08
N PRO A 509 -23.29 8.34 -0.29
CA PRO A 509 -22.78 7.08 -0.86
C PRO A 509 -22.59 5.99 0.20
N LEU A 510 -23.59 5.81 1.07
CA LEU A 510 -23.73 4.73 2.03
C LEU A 510 -24.99 3.96 1.64
N TYR A 511 -24.94 2.63 1.65
CA TYR A 511 -25.98 1.81 1.04
C TYR A 511 -26.47 0.71 1.97
N THR A 512 -27.76 0.41 1.88
CA THR A 512 -28.33 -0.85 2.34
C THR A 512 -28.53 -1.75 1.12
N ILE A 513 -27.84 -2.89 1.11
CA ILE A 513 -27.87 -3.91 0.07
C ILE A 513 -28.71 -5.09 0.54
N ILE A 514 -29.56 -5.62 -0.34
CA ILE A 514 -30.28 -6.88 -0.13
C ILE A 514 -29.97 -7.81 -1.28
N VAL A 515 -29.35 -8.95 -0.98
CA VAL A 515 -29.11 -10.04 -1.93
C VAL A 515 -29.98 -11.23 -1.57
N GLY A 516 -30.46 -11.97 -2.57
CA GLY A 516 -31.31 -13.12 -2.29
C GLY A 516 -31.50 -14.06 -3.47
N LYS A 517 -32.24 -15.14 -3.20
CA LYS A 517 -32.61 -16.16 -4.19
C LYS A 517 -34.03 -16.62 -3.93
N ILE A 518 -34.79 -16.86 -5.00
CA ILE A 518 -36.10 -17.50 -4.93
C ILE A 518 -35.89 -18.96 -4.51
N SER A 519 -36.61 -19.41 -3.47
CA SER A 519 -36.56 -20.77 -2.96
C SER A 519 -37.84 -21.53 -3.33
N ASN A 520 -37.69 -22.69 -3.95
CA ASN A 520 -38.79 -23.62 -4.24
C ASN A 520 -38.85 -24.80 -3.24
N GLU A 521 -37.81 -24.98 -2.42
CA GLU A 521 -37.64 -26.14 -1.54
C GLU A 521 -38.11 -25.85 -0.10
N ASP A 522 -38.03 -24.59 0.35
CA ASP A 522 -38.41 -24.23 1.72
C ASP A 522 -39.91 -23.91 1.83
N ASP A 523 -40.49 -24.24 2.98
CA ASP A 523 -41.86 -23.86 3.29
C ASP A 523 -42.02 -22.41 3.76
N ARG A 524 -40.91 -21.69 4.00
CA ARG A 524 -40.87 -20.36 4.63
C ARG A 524 -39.92 -19.40 3.89
N CYS A 525 -40.12 -18.11 4.10
CA CYS A 525 -39.16 -17.06 3.71
C CYS A 525 -38.20 -16.79 4.86
N ILE A 526 -36.93 -16.56 4.54
CA ILE A 526 -35.86 -16.31 5.51
C ILE A 526 -35.15 -15.00 5.15
N ILE A 527 -35.02 -14.10 6.12
CA ILE A 527 -34.20 -12.89 6.01
C ILE A 527 -33.13 -12.87 7.11
N PHE A 528 -31.93 -12.43 6.76
CA PHE A 528 -30.82 -12.28 7.69
C PHE A 528 -30.21 -10.89 7.59
N SER A 529 -29.94 -10.23 8.72
CA SER A 529 -29.26 -8.92 8.75
C SER A 529 -27.85 -9.04 9.32
N THR A 530 -26.84 -8.57 8.59
CA THR A 530 -25.45 -8.59 9.07
C THR A 530 -25.15 -7.51 10.12
N SER A 531 -26.00 -6.48 10.20
CA SER A 531 -25.84 -5.37 11.15
C SER A 531 -26.38 -5.69 12.55
N ILE A 532 -26.95 -6.89 12.73
CA ILE A 532 -27.47 -7.41 14.00
C ILE A 532 -26.60 -8.62 14.39
N HIS A 533 -26.11 -8.65 15.63
CA HIS A 533 -25.11 -9.62 16.08
C HIS A 533 -25.65 -10.62 17.13
N ASP A 534 -26.96 -10.72 17.28
CA ASP A 534 -27.63 -11.63 18.21
C ASP A 534 -28.54 -12.64 17.48
N GLU A 535 -29.23 -13.49 18.23
CA GLU A 535 -30.18 -14.47 17.68
C GLU A 535 -31.34 -13.84 16.91
N GLN A 536 -31.56 -12.52 17.03
CA GLN A 536 -32.58 -11.76 16.32
C GLN A 536 -32.15 -11.36 14.90
N ALA A 537 -30.91 -11.68 14.49
CA ALA A 537 -30.39 -11.40 13.17
C ALA A 537 -31.11 -12.19 12.06
N MET A 538 -31.63 -13.38 12.37
CA MET A 538 -32.34 -14.24 11.41
C MET A 538 -33.85 -14.26 11.71
N VAL A 539 -34.68 -14.01 10.70
CA VAL A 539 -36.14 -14.02 10.86
C VAL A 539 -36.79 -14.92 9.79
N GLU A 540 -37.59 -15.87 10.26
CA GLU A 540 -38.38 -16.78 9.42
C GLU A 540 -39.88 -16.47 9.50
N PHE A 541 -40.51 -16.36 8.34
CA PHE A 541 -41.94 -16.10 8.25
C PHE A 541 -42.60 -16.78 7.04
N ASP A 542 -43.92 -16.95 7.13
CA ASP A 542 -44.76 -17.47 6.05
C ASP A 542 -45.50 -16.29 5.39
N LEU A 543 -45.49 -16.24 4.07
CA LEU A 543 -46.21 -15.23 3.28
C LEU A 543 -47.72 -15.24 3.57
N ARG A 544 -48.29 -16.41 3.86
CA ARG A 544 -49.74 -16.62 4.09
C ARG A 544 -50.15 -16.46 5.54
N SER A 545 -49.23 -16.52 6.51
CA SER A 545 -49.60 -16.41 7.92
C SER A 545 -49.74 -14.95 8.38
N THR A 546 -50.75 -14.71 9.20
CA THR A 546 -50.96 -13.49 9.97
C THR A 546 -50.40 -13.69 11.38
N LYS A 547 -49.08 -13.91 11.50
CA LYS A 547 -48.41 -13.80 12.82
C LYS A 547 -48.69 -12.40 13.40
N SER A 548 -48.94 -12.29 14.70
CA SER A 548 -49.12 -10.98 15.34
C SER A 548 -47.82 -10.18 15.29
N LEU A 549 -47.94 -8.87 15.07
CA LEU A 549 -46.83 -7.89 15.06
C LEU A 549 -45.92 -8.00 16.29
N GLU A 550 -46.47 -8.45 17.42
CA GLU A 550 -45.79 -8.61 18.70
C GLU A 550 -44.69 -9.69 18.67
N SER A 551 -44.76 -10.65 17.74
CA SER A 551 -43.76 -11.73 17.59
C SER A 551 -42.56 -11.36 16.72
N LEU A 552 -42.54 -10.16 16.12
CA LEU A 552 -41.48 -9.70 15.22
C LEU A 552 -40.43 -8.85 15.95
N THR A 553 -39.16 -9.10 15.62
CA THR A 553 -38.02 -8.29 16.07
C THR A 553 -38.15 -6.85 15.57
N LYS A 554 -37.64 -5.88 16.32
CA LYS A 554 -37.86 -4.44 16.04
C LYS A 554 -37.43 -4.03 14.62
N TRP A 555 -36.30 -4.55 14.13
CA TRP A 555 -35.78 -4.23 12.80
C TRP A 555 -36.55 -4.94 11.67
N SER A 556 -37.07 -6.15 11.89
CA SER A 556 -37.78 -6.90 10.84
C SER A 556 -39.14 -6.29 10.51
N ARG A 557 -39.70 -5.47 11.42
CA ARG A 557 -40.96 -4.74 11.20
C ARG A 557 -40.91 -3.81 9.98
N TYR A 558 -39.78 -3.17 9.71
CA TYR A 558 -39.59 -2.34 8.51
C TYR A 558 -39.72 -3.19 7.24
N PHE A 559 -39.03 -4.33 7.18
CA PHE A 559 -39.08 -5.25 6.03
C PHE A 559 -40.48 -5.85 5.84
N ILE A 560 -41.08 -6.36 6.92
CA ILE A 560 -42.39 -7.02 6.89
C ILE A 560 -43.52 -6.03 6.59
N GLY A 561 -43.42 -4.78 7.05
CA GLY A 561 -44.40 -3.74 6.75
C GLY A 561 -44.50 -3.45 5.26
N VAL A 562 -43.36 -3.27 4.59
CA VAL A 562 -43.30 -3.10 3.13
C VAL A 562 -43.90 -4.32 2.43
N LEU A 563 -43.53 -5.53 2.87
CA LEU A 563 -44.07 -6.78 2.32
C LEU A 563 -45.60 -6.88 2.40
N LYS A 564 -46.19 -6.52 3.55
CA LYS A 564 -47.65 -6.61 3.76
C LYS A 564 -48.41 -5.51 3.01
N LEU A 565 -47.84 -4.31 2.87
CA LEU A 565 -48.47 -3.20 2.16
C LEU A 565 -48.37 -3.31 0.64
N LEU A 566 -47.32 -3.95 0.11
CA LEU A 566 -47.11 -4.10 -1.34
C LEU A 566 -48.21 -4.91 -2.03
N LYS A 567 -48.85 -5.86 -1.32
CA LYS A 567 -50.01 -6.65 -1.77
C LYS A 567 -49.86 -7.30 -3.17
N ILE A 568 -48.64 -7.67 -3.54
CA ILE A 568 -48.35 -8.41 -4.78
C ILE A 568 -48.10 -9.90 -4.50
N PRO A 569 -48.35 -10.80 -5.48
CA PRO A 569 -47.94 -12.19 -5.37
C PRO A 569 -46.41 -12.28 -5.32
N LEU A 570 -45.88 -12.91 -4.27
CA LEU A 570 -44.45 -13.10 -4.06
C LEU A 570 -44.10 -14.59 -4.11
N ASN A 571 -42.98 -14.92 -4.73
CA ASN A 571 -42.36 -16.24 -4.59
C ASN A 571 -41.68 -16.33 -3.21
N LYS A 572 -41.48 -17.55 -2.69
CA LYS A 572 -40.71 -17.72 -1.46
C LYS A 572 -39.23 -17.42 -1.72
N PHE A 573 -38.51 -16.89 -0.73
CA PHE A 573 -37.13 -16.47 -0.92
C PHE A 573 -36.29 -16.59 0.36
N LYS A 574 -34.97 -16.64 0.14
CA LYS A 574 -33.93 -16.42 1.15
C LYS A 574 -33.24 -15.09 0.82
N ALA A 575 -32.94 -14.26 1.80
CA ALA A 575 -32.24 -12.99 1.59
C ALA A 575 -31.27 -12.62 2.73
N VAL A 576 -30.19 -11.93 2.37
CA VAL A 576 -29.24 -11.29 3.29
C VAL A 576 -29.29 -9.78 3.07
N ILE A 577 -29.38 -9.05 4.18
CA ILE A 577 -29.37 -7.59 4.26
C ILE A 577 -28.03 -7.17 4.84
N HIS A 578 -27.30 -6.34 4.10
CA HIS A 578 -26.00 -5.81 4.48
C HIS A 578 -25.99 -4.29 4.30
N SER A 579 -25.54 -3.52 5.30
CA SER A 579 -25.67 -2.06 5.27
C SER A 579 -24.42 -1.35 5.77
N SER A 580 -23.94 -0.38 4.98
CA SER A 580 -22.92 0.59 5.41
C SER A 580 -23.53 1.86 6.01
N VAL A 581 -24.85 2.04 5.97
CA VAL A 581 -25.56 3.14 6.64
C VAL A 581 -25.57 2.88 8.15
N PRO A 582 -24.95 3.74 9.00
CA PRO A 582 -24.91 3.57 10.44
C PRO A 582 -26.31 3.55 11.07
N LEU A 583 -26.56 2.55 11.92
CA LEU A 583 -27.79 2.45 12.70
C LEU A 583 -27.85 3.58 13.74
N GLY A 584 -28.96 4.31 13.78
CA GLY A 584 -29.18 5.39 14.76
C GLY A 584 -28.42 6.69 14.47
N GLY A 585 -27.55 6.74 13.46
CA GLY A 585 -26.73 7.93 13.17
C GLY A 585 -27.48 9.13 12.57
N GLY A 586 -28.81 9.09 12.45
CA GLY A 586 -29.58 10.14 11.76
C GLY A 586 -29.41 10.16 10.23
N LEU A 587 -28.91 9.07 9.65
CA LEU A 587 -28.63 8.94 8.21
C LEU A 587 -29.70 8.14 7.42
N SER A 588 -30.89 8.01 8.01
CA SER A 588 -32.06 7.29 7.48
C SER A 588 -31.83 5.81 7.15
N SER A 589 -31.22 5.08 8.09
CA SER A 589 -31.04 3.63 7.96
C SER A 589 -32.35 2.85 7.81
N SER A 590 -33.46 3.31 8.42
CA SER A 590 -34.78 2.67 8.27
C SER A 590 -35.35 2.86 6.86
N ALA A 591 -35.43 4.10 6.36
CA ALA A 591 -35.93 4.37 5.01
C ALA A 591 -35.07 3.71 3.91
N SER A 592 -33.75 3.68 4.08
CA SER A 592 -32.85 2.93 3.18
C SER A 592 -33.19 1.43 3.17
N LEU A 593 -33.43 0.82 4.34
CA LEU A 593 -33.88 -0.57 4.42
C LEU A 593 -35.24 -0.79 3.76
N GLU A 594 -36.20 0.09 3.96
CA GLU A 594 -37.55 -0.02 3.39
C GLU A 594 -37.53 0.08 1.86
N MET A 595 -36.78 1.03 1.31
CA MET A 595 -36.64 1.22 -0.13
C MET A 595 -35.90 0.06 -0.78
N ALA A 596 -34.80 -0.41 -0.17
CA ALA A 596 -34.10 -1.61 -0.64
C ALA A 596 -35.02 -2.84 -0.59
N THR A 597 -35.84 -2.97 0.45
CA THR A 597 -36.85 -4.03 0.59
C THR A 597 -37.88 -3.96 -0.53
N PHE A 598 -38.42 -2.78 -0.82
CA PHE A 598 -39.37 -2.60 -1.91
C PHE A 598 -38.78 -3.10 -3.24
N HIS A 599 -37.57 -2.63 -3.57
CA HIS A 599 -36.88 -3.03 -4.80
C HIS A 599 -36.63 -4.55 -4.84
N PHE A 600 -36.19 -5.14 -3.72
CA PHE A 600 -36.01 -6.58 -3.61
C PHE A 600 -37.30 -7.36 -3.85
N LEU A 601 -38.39 -7.00 -3.17
CA LEU A 601 -39.67 -7.69 -3.29
C LEU A 601 -40.27 -7.55 -4.70
N ASN A 602 -40.00 -6.43 -5.38
CA ASN A 602 -40.37 -6.25 -6.76
C ASN A 602 -39.64 -7.23 -7.70
N LEU A 603 -38.37 -7.54 -7.42
CA LEU A 603 -37.59 -8.55 -8.15
C LEU A 603 -38.05 -9.98 -7.85
N VAL A 604 -38.53 -10.24 -6.63
CA VAL A 604 -39.06 -11.54 -6.21
C VAL A 604 -40.46 -11.82 -6.78
N SER A 605 -41.23 -10.78 -7.09
CA SER A 605 -42.60 -10.92 -7.59
C SER A 605 -42.68 -11.46 -9.01
N SER A 606 -43.67 -12.31 -9.27
CA SER A 606 -43.93 -12.87 -10.60
C SER A 606 -44.50 -11.85 -11.59
N ASN A 607 -45.11 -10.77 -11.09
CA ASN A 607 -45.65 -9.65 -11.86
C ASN A 607 -45.17 -8.37 -11.19
N GLY A 608 -43.99 -7.87 -11.59
CA GLY A 608 -43.42 -6.64 -11.04
C GLY A 608 -44.42 -5.48 -10.99
N ASN A 609 -44.41 -4.75 -9.89
CA ASN A 609 -45.24 -3.58 -9.67
C ASN A 609 -44.67 -2.37 -10.43
N LYS A 610 -45.56 -1.54 -11.00
CA LYS A 610 -45.20 -0.28 -11.70
C LYS A 610 -45.64 0.92 -10.86
N LEU A 611 -45.19 0.98 -9.61
CA LEU A 611 -45.38 2.17 -8.77
C LEU A 611 -44.39 3.26 -9.19
N THR A 612 -44.83 4.51 -9.11
CA THR A 612 -43.92 5.65 -9.29
C THR A 612 -43.01 5.77 -8.07
N SER A 613 -41.86 6.45 -8.20
CA SER A 613 -40.96 6.71 -7.07
C SER A 613 -41.63 7.41 -5.89
N VAL A 614 -42.64 8.24 -6.17
CA VAL A 614 -43.47 8.90 -5.17
C VAL A 614 -44.34 7.90 -4.42
N ASP A 615 -45.02 7.01 -5.14
CA ASP A 615 -45.86 5.98 -4.54
C ASP A 615 -45.05 4.98 -3.72
N MET A 616 -43.82 4.65 -4.16
CA MET A 616 -42.89 3.81 -3.41
C MET A 616 -42.56 4.46 -2.06
N ALA A 617 -42.19 5.74 -2.05
CA ALA A 617 -41.85 6.45 -0.82
C ALA A 617 -43.03 6.54 0.17
N LEU A 618 -44.24 6.83 -0.34
CA LEU A 618 -45.46 6.87 0.47
C LEU A 618 -45.82 5.50 1.07
N LEU A 619 -45.61 4.41 0.31
CA LEU A 619 -45.84 3.05 0.79
C LEU A 619 -44.85 2.67 1.90
N CYS A 620 -43.56 3.01 1.73
CA CYS A 620 -42.53 2.78 2.75
C CYS A 620 -42.80 3.60 4.01
N GLN A 621 -43.18 4.88 3.89
CA GLN A 621 -43.57 5.70 5.05
C GLN A 621 -44.76 5.06 5.80
N LYS A 622 -45.75 4.59 5.06
CA LYS A 622 -46.91 3.91 5.65
C LYS A 622 -46.51 2.62 6.36
N ALA A 623 -45.51 1.89 5.85
CA ALA A 623 -44.95 0.71 6.51
C ALA A 623 -44.31 1.10 7.86
N GLU A 624 -43.53 2.18 7.89
CA GLU A 624 -42.91 2.71 9.10
C GLU A 624 -43.96 3.09 10.16
N HIS A 625 -45.05 3.75 9.75
CA HIS A 625 -46.14 4.16 10.64
C HIS A 625 -46.93 2.97 11.19
N GLU A 626 -47.41 2.07 10.32
CA GLU A 626 -48.35 1.01 10.70
C GLU A 626 -47.65 -0.20 11.35
N TYR A 627 -46.41 -0.51 10.97
CA TYR A 627 -45.72 -1.73 11.40
C TYR A 627 -44.53 -1.47 12.31
N ALA A 628 -43.73 -0.42 12.05
CA ALA A 628 -42.63 -0.04 12.94
C ALA A 628 -43.08 0.88 14.10
N HIS A 629 -44.29 1.46 14.01
CA HIS A 629 -44.87 2.41 14.97
C HIS A 629 -44.03 3.67 15.16
N VAL A 630 -43.35 4.11 14.10
CA VAL A 630 -42.55 5.33 14.10
C VAL A 630 -43.30 6.39 13.29
N PRO A 631 -43.83 7.46 13.91
CA PRO A 631 -44.64 8.45 13.21
C PRO A 631 -43.74 9.47 12.47
N CYS A 632 -42.91 9.02 11.54
CA CYS A 632 -41.99 9.85 10.76
C CYS A 632 -42.69 10.80 9.75
N GLY A 633 -41.98 11.83 9.26
CA GLY A 633 -42.40 12.60 8.08
C GLY A 633 -42.02 11.87 6.78
N ILE A 634 -42.17 12.53 5.62
CA ILE A 634 -41.97 11.88 4.30
C ILE A 634 -40.53 12.00 3.77
N MET A 635 -39.73 12.89 4.37
CA MET A 635 -38.41 13.30 3.86
C MET A 635 -37.47 12.12 3.56
N ASP A 636 -37.40 11.14 4.48
CA ASP A 636 -36.42 10.07 4.45
C ASP A 636 -36.66 9.14 3.26
N GLN A 637 -37.87 8.59 3.16
CA GLN A 637 -38.27 7.72 2.06
C GLN A 637 -38.22 8.44 0.72
N PHE A 638 -38.58 9.72 0.67
CA PHE A 638 -38.55 10.51 -0.56
C PHE A 638 -37.12 10.72 -1.05
N SER A 639 -36.20 11.07 -0.15
CA SER A 639 -34.79 11.25 -0.46
C SER A 639 -34.15 9.96 -0.98
N CYS A 640 -34.41 8.83 -0.31
CA CYS A 640 -33.92 7.52 -0.73
C CYS A 640 -34.49 7.09 -2.09
N SER A 641 -35.71 7.52 -2.45
CA SER A 641 -36.40 7.12 -3.69
C SER A 641 -36.08 7.98 -4.92
N LEU A 642 -35.85 9.28 -4.74
CA LEU A 642 -35.77 10.27 -5.84
C LEU A 642 -34.41 10.97 -5.97
N SER A 643 -33.38 10.50 -5.25
CA SER A 643 -32.06 11.15 -5.27
C SER A 643 -31.36 11.11 -6.64
N LYS A 644 -30.53 12.13 -6.88
CA LYS A 644 -29.64 12.24 -8.04
C LYS A 644 -28.23 12.56 -7.57
N GLU A 645 -27.24 11.97 -8.25
CA GLU A 645 -25.83 12.23 -7.99
C GLU A 645 -25.50 13.72 -8.18
N ASN A 646 -24.79 14.32 -7.22
CA ASN A 646 -24.42 15.74 -7.18
C ASN A 646 -25.59 16.74 -7.04
N TYR A 647 -26.75 16.32 -6.52
CA TYR A 647 -27.88 17.22 -6.22
C TYR A 647 -28.38 17.05 -4.78
N ALA A 648 -28.77 18.17 -4.17
CA ALA A 648 -29.74 18.17 -3.08
C ALA A 648 -31.16 18.35 -3.65
N MET A 649 -32.17 18.02 -2.85
CA MET A 649 -33.57 18.13 -3.23
C MET A 649 -34.27 19.07 -2.26
N LEU A 650 -34.74 20.22 -2.73
CA LEU A 650 -35.67 21.05 -1.96
C LEU A 650 -37.06 20.44 -2.09
N LEU A 651 -37.62 19.95 -0.98
CA LEU A 651 -38.90 19.26 -0.93
C LEU A 651 -39.89 20.04 -0.05
N ASP A 652 -41.09 20.26 -0.58
CA ASP A 652 -42.24 20.68 0.22
C ASP A 652 -42.98 19.44 0.74
N CYS A 653 -42.97 19.23 2.06
CA CYS A 653 -43.56 18.04 2.66
C CYS A 653 -45.10 18.07 2.70
N ARG A 654 -45.74 19.17 2.24
CA ARG A 654 -47.21 19.26 2.15
C ARG A 654 -47.78 18.22 1.20
N TYR A 655 -48.58 17.30 1.76
CA TYR A 655 -49.46 16.42 1.01
C TYR A 655 -50.91 16.87 1.22
N ARG A 656 -51.62 17.32 0.16
CA ARG A 656 -53.05 17.66 0.25
C ARG A 656 -53.91 16.66 -0.52
N LEU A 657 -55.00 16.24 0.13
CA LEU A 657 -56.14 15.58 -0.50
C LEU A 657 -57.02 16.68 -1.13
N GLU A 658 -57.08 16.78 -2.45
CA GLU A 658 -58.12 17.58 -3.10
C GLU A 658 -59.40 16.75 -3.22
N ILE A 659 -60.48 17.21 -2.59
CA ILE A 659 -61.84 16.74 -2.88
C ILE A 659 -62.29 17.49 -4.13
N SER A 660 -62.24 16.82 -5.29
CA SER A 660 -62.89 17.32 -6.49
C SER A 660 -64.40 17.34 -6.26
N SER A 661 -65.01 18.51 -6.42
CA SER A 661 -66.42 18.80 -6.15
C SER A 661 -67.43 18.08 -7.06
N ASN A 662 -67.00 17.22 -7.99
CA ASN A 662 -67.90 16.61 -8.98
C ASN A 662 -67.86 15.08 -9.13
N THR A 663 -67.15 14.33 -8.28
CA THR A 663 -67.33 12.85 -8.23
C THR A 663 -66.82 12.25 -6.91
N PRO A 664 -67.66 11.58 -6.11
CA PRO A 664 -67.24 10.97 -4.85
C PRO A 664 -66.64 9.58 -5.12
N SER A 665 -65.38 9.48 -5.55
CA SER A 665 -64.60 8.20 -5.49
C SER A 665 -63.13 8.23 -5.95
N LYS A 666 -62.50 9.36 -6.28
CA LYS A 666 -61.06 9.38 -6.60
C LYS A 666 -60.32 10.50 -5.86
N PHE A 667 -59.45 10.11 -4.94
CA PHE A 667 -58.45 10.99 -4.35
C PHE A 667 -57.38 11.26 -5.41
N TYR A 668 -57.19 12.51 -5.79
CA TYR A 668 -56.04 12.95 -6.58
C TYR A 668 -55.05 13.63 -5.63
N PHE A 669 -53.82 13.10 -5.59
CA PHE A 669 -52.71 13.71 -4.87
C PHE A 669 -52.29 14.96 -5.64
N ARG A 670 -52.23 16.12 -4.97
CA ARG A 670 -51.49 17.25 -5.54
C ARG A 670 -50.01 16.87 -5.55
N ASP A 671 -49.34 17.02 -6.69
CA ASP A 671 -47.93 16.68 -6.88
C ASP A 671 -47.09 17.28 -5.74
N LEU A 672 -46.41 16.43 -4.97
CA LEU A 672 -45.35 16.86 -4.05
C LEU A 672 -44.39 17.73 -4.86
N SER A 673 -44.27 19.01 -4.51
CA SER A 673 -43.38 19.92 -5.23
C SER A 673 -41.96 19.73 -4.71
N TYR A 674 -41.06 19.31 -5.59
CA TYR A 674 -39.64 19.19 -5.31
C TYR A 674 -38.81 19.77 -6.44
N GLU A 675 -37.64 20.32 -6.09
CA GLU A 675 -36.68 20.90 -7.01
C GLU A 675 -35.29 20.33 -6.71
N PHE A 676 -34.54 19.94 -7.75
CA PHE A 676 -33.16 19.50 -7.59
C PHE A 676 -32.23 20.71 -7.66
N LEU A 677 -31.41 20.88 -6.63
CA LEU A 677 -30.42 21.94 -6.51
C LEU A 677 -29.02 21.32 -6.69
N PRO A 678 -28.24 21.74 -7.69
CA PRO A 678 -26.91 21.18 -7.93
C PRO A 678 -25.96 21.53 -6.78
N ILE A 679 -25.17 20.54 -6.36
CA ILE A 679 -24.04 20.69 -5.44
C ILE A 679 -22.82 20.07 -6.13
N ASP A 680 -22.36 20.72 -7.19
CA ASP A 680 -21.30 20.25 -8.10
C ASP A 680 -19.99 21.04 -7.99
N ASP A 681 -19.88 21.96 -7.02
CA ASP A 681 -18.63 22.69 -6.76
C ASP A 681 -17.55 21.72 -6.25
N PRO A 682 -16.48 21.46 -7.04
CA PRO A 682 -15.44 20.51 -6.66
C PRO A 682 -14.57 20.99 -5.48
N GLY A 683 -14.69 22.27 -5.11
CA GLY A 683 -14.02 22.90 -3.98
C GLY A 683 -14.78 22.76 -2.66
N VAL A 684 -16.02 22.28 -2.66
CA VAL A 684 -16.87 22.15 -1.46
C VAL A 684 -17.15 20.67 -1.19
N VAL A 685 -17.02 20.26 0.08
CA VAL A 685 -17.28 18.89 0.54
C VAL A 685 -18.31 18.91 1.67
N VAL A 686 -19.21 17.93 1.65
CA VAL A 686 -20.11 17.63 2.76
C VAL A 686 -19.41 16.64 3.69
N LEU A 687 -18.97 17.12 4.85
CA LEU A 687 -18.38 16.28 5.90
C LEU A 687 -19.47 15.85 6.87
N VAL A 688 -19.63 14.54 7.05
CA VAL A 688 -20.55 13.94 8.02
C VAL A 688 -19.74 13.36 9.17
N THR A 689 -19.97 13.85 10.39
CA THR A 689 -19.26 13.37 11.58
C THR A 689 -20.25 12.70 12.53
N ASN A 690 -20.14 11.38 12.67
CA ASN A 690 -20.98 10.58 13.56
C ASN A 690 -20.41 10.57 14.99
N THR A 691 -21.25 10.82 15.99
CA THR A 691 -20.86 10.79 17.41
C THR A 691 -20.64 9.36 17.93
N ASN A 692 -21.21 8.34 17.28
CA ASN A 692 -21.26 6.94 17.72
C ASN A 692 -21.95 6.70 19.08
N VAL A 693 -22.64 7.70 19.64
CA VAL A 693 -23.46 7.54 20.84
C VAL A 693 -24.72 6.75 20.45
N LYS A 694 -25.11 5.72 21.21
CA LYS A 694 -26.29 4.89 20.90
C LYS A 694 -27.47 5.32 21.78
N HIS A 695 -28.56 5.81 21.17
CA HIS A 695 -29.84 6.05 21.85
C HIS A 695 -30.98 5.28 21.16
N GLU A 696 -31.92 4.72 21.93
CA GLU A 696 -33.02 3.91 21.39
C GLU A 696 -34.20 4.75 20.89
N LEU A 697 -34.70 4.42 19.69
CA LEU A 697 -35.85 5.06 19.02
C LEU A 697 -37.19 4.97 19.79
N SER A 698 -37.37 3.99 20.69
CA SER A 698 -38.70 3.63 21.25
C SER A 698 -39.13 4.43 22.48
N SER A 699 -38.29 5.34 22.98
CA SER A 699 -38.58 6.17 24.16
C SER A 699 -38.51 7.68 23.90
N SER A 700 -38.38 8.11 22.64
CA SER A 700 -38.13 9.53 22.34
C SER A 700 -39.36 10.43 22.46
N ALA A 701 -39.15 11.68 22.87
CA ALA A 701 -40.15 12.77 22.93
C ALA A 701 -40.75 13.14 21.54
N TYR A 702 -40.34 12.47 20.46
CA TYR A 702 -40.73 12.74 19.08
C TYR A 702 -42.23 12.54 18.84
N ALA A 703 -42.80 11.40 19.27
CA ALA A 703 -44.22 11.12 19.10
C ALA A 703 -45.10 12.11 19.88
N GLN A 704 -44.72 12.41 21.13
CA GLN A 704 -45.40 13.38 21.98
C GLN A 704 -45.35 14.80 21.40
N ARG A 705 -44.23 15.18 20.76
CA ARG A 705 -44.09 16.50 20.12
C ARG A 705 -44.95 16.62 18.86
N ARG A 706 -44.98 15.58 18.01
CA ARG A 706 -45.86 15.54 16.84
C ARG A 706 -47.32 15.67 17.27
N GLU A 707 -47.74 14.92 18.29
CA GLU A 707 -49.08 15.01 18.87
C GLU A 707 -49.37 16.41 19.41
N THR A 708 -48.41 17.04 20.10
CA THR A 708 -48.54 18.42 20.60
C THR A 708 -48.70 19.43 19.47
N CYS A 709 -47.90 19.33 18.40
CA CYS A 709 -48.00 20.20 17.23
C CYS A 709 -49.32 20.00 16.48
N GLN A 710 -49.78 18.75 16.36
CA GLN A 710 -51.08 18.43 15.77
C GLN A 710 -52.22 19.01 16.61
N ASN A 711 -52.21 18.81 17.93
CA ASN A 711 -53.21 19.38 18.84
C ASN A 711 -53.20 20.92 18.78
N ALA A 712 -52.03 21.55 18.73
CA ALA A 712 -51.91 23.00 18.56
C ALA A 712 -52.51 23.47 17.22
N ALA A 713 -52.25 22.76 16.12
CA ALA A 713 -52.86 23.07 14.82
C ALA A 713 -54.40 22.94 14.86
N HIS A 714 -54.92 21.94 15.57
CA HIS A 714 -56.37 21.72 15.75
C HIS A 714 -57.04 22.87 16.50
N ILE A 715 -56.37 23.49 17.49
CA ILE A 715 -56.89 24.67 18.21
C ILE A 715 -57.20 25.81 17.23
N PHE A 716 -56.36 25.99 16.21
CA PHE A 716 -56.55 27.01 15.18
C PHE A 716 -57.38 26.53 13.98
N GLN A 717 -57.98 25.34 14.05
CA GLN A 717 -58.69 24.69 12.93
C GLN A 717 -57.84 24.58 11.66
N LYS A 718 -56.52 24.41 11.82
CA LYS A 718 -55.57 24.21 10.73
C LYS A 718 -55.08 22.77 10.71
N THR A 719 -54.65 22.32 9.53
CA THR A 719 -54.06 20.98 9.36
C THR A 719 -52.60 20.94 9.84
N SER A 720 -51.87 22.05 9.64
CA SER A 720 -50.50 22.25 10.15
C SER A 720 -50.34 23.68 10.70
N LEU A 721 -49.44 23.84 11.68
CA LEU A 721 -49.06 25.15 12.22
C LEU A 721 -48.46 26.10 11.16
N ARG A 722 -47.95 25.55 10.04
CA ARG A 722 -47.44 26.34 8.92
C ARG A 722 -48.54 27.10 8.16
N ASP A 723 -49.79 26.67 8.25
CA ASP A 723 -50.94 27.32 7.60
C ASP A 723 -51.51 28.49 8.42
N LEU A 724 -50.85 28.87 9.51
CA LEU A 724 -51.17 30.07 10.29
C LEU A 724 -50.70 31.33 9.55
N SER A 725 -51.62 32.27 9.35
CA SER A 725 -51.28 33.62 8.92
C SER A 725 -50.67 34.43 10.07
N TRP A 726 -49.88 35.45 9.73
CA TRP A 726 -49.29 36.37 10.72
C TRP A 726 -50.35 37.00 11.65
N SER A 727 -51.55 37.29 11.17
CA SER A 727 -52.64 37.82 11.99
C SER A 727 -53.26 36.79 12.94
N GLU A 728 -53.28 35.50 12.57
CA GLU A 728 -53.72 34.41 13.45
C GLU A 728 -52.67 34.13 14.54
N PHE A 729 -51.40 34.37 14.24
CA PHE A 729 -50.25 34.28 15.14
C PHE A 729 -50.16 35.41 16.18
N GLU A 730 -50.90 36.52 16.05
CA GLU A 730 -50.91 37.61 17.04
C GLU A 730 -52.02 37.48 18.10
N SER A 731 -52.84 36.43 18.06
CA SER A 731 -53.97 36.25 18.98
C SER A 731 -53.54 35.84 20.40
N SER A 732 -54.23 36.36 21.43
CA SER A 732 -53.91 36.20 22.86
C SER A 732 -53.95 34.76 23.41
N ILE A 733 -54.46 33.79 22.64
CA ILE A 733 -54.37 32.34 22.92
C ILE A 733 -52.91 31.86 22.96
N ILE A 734 -52.01 32.59 22.32
CA ILE A 734 -50.60 32.21 22.17
C ILE A 734 -49.81 32.37 23.47
N LEU A 735 -50.24 33.19 24.43
CA LEU A 735 -49.54 33.30 25.73
C LEU A 735 -49.60 32.00 26.55
N GLU A 736 -50.63 31.16 26.39
CA GLU A 736 -50.66 29.82 27.00
C GLU A 736 -49.78 28.81 26.23
N VAL A 737 -49.52 29.03 24.94
CA VAL A 737 -48.66 28.19 24.08
C VAL A 737 -47.18 28.61 24.16
N PHE A 738 -46.91 29.89 24.46
CA PHE A 738 -45.56 30.47 24.52
C PHE A 738 -44.76 30.05 25.76
N PHE A 739 -45.43 29.62 26.84
CA PHE A 739 -44.76 29.05 28.02
C PHE A 739 -44.14 27.67 27.78
N LEU A 740 -44.27 27.10 26.58
CA LEU A 740 -43.76 25.76 26.23
C LEU A 740 -42.54 25.75 25.31
N ILE A 741 -42.10 26.89 24.77
CA ILE A 741 -41.10 26.92 23.68
C ILE A 741 -40.41 28.28 23.71
N PRO A 742 -39.25 28.48 24.38
CA PRO A 742 -37.98 28.42 23.62
C PRO A 742 -36.70 28.28 24.48
N ASP A 743 -36.67 27.41 25.50
CA ASP A 743 -35.41 26.95 26.16
C ASP A 743 -35.28 25.40 26.18
N LEU A 744 -36.23 24.67 25.59
CA LEU A 744 -36.49 23.26 25.93
C LEU A 744 -35.68 22.18 25.18
N LEU A 745 -35.20 22.38 23.94
CA LEU A 745 -34.65 21.27 23.13
C LEU A 745 -33.35 20.67 23.69
N ARG A 746 -32.53 21.49 24.34
CA ARG A 746 -31.24 21.07 24.94
C ARG A 746 -31.36 20.72 26.43
N LEU A 747 -32.26 21.38 27.17
CA LEU A 747 -32.34 21.31 28.63
C LEU A 747 -33.50 20.46 29.18
N ASP A 748 -34.64 20.37 28.48
CA ASP A 748 -35.84 19.65 28.96
C ASP A 748 -36.16 18.37 28.16
N TYR A 749 -35.65 18.22 26.93
CA TYR A 749 -36.01 17.11 26.03
C TYR A 749 -34.83 16.24 25.56
N GLU A 750 -33.61 16.53 26.00
CA GLU A 750 -32.40 15.75 25.67
C GLU A 750 -32.19 15.51 24.14
N VAL A 751 -32.57 16.48 23.30
CA VAL A 751 -32.53 16.37 21.82
C VAL A 751 -31.10 16.60 21.26
N SER A 752 -30.09 16.70 22.11
CA SER A 752 -28.69 16.58 21.72
C SER A 752 -27.91 15.95 22.86
N CYS A 753 -26.77 15.34 22.56
CA CYS A 753 -25.81 14.93 23.57
C CYS A 753 -24.68 15.96 23.62
N ARG A 754 -23.94 15.98 24.74
CA ARG A 754 -22.80 16.88 24.93
C ARG A 754 -21.79 16.72 23.79
N GLU A 755 -21.56 15.50 23.34
CA GLU A 755 -20.64 15.15 22.26
C GLU A 755 -21.09 15.79 20.94
N LEU A 756 -22.39 15.73 20.62
CA LEU A 756 -22.94 16.30 19.39
C LEU A 756 -22.91 17.84 19.41
N ASP A 757 -23.20 18.45 20.56
CA ASP A 757 -23.12 19.90 20.76
C ASP A 757 -21.68 20.42 20.57
N GLU A 758 -20.69 19.75 21.17
CA GLU A 758 -19.30 20.17 21.07
C GLU A 758 -18.74 19.94 19.66
N LEU A 759 -19.08 18.82 19.01
CA LEU A 759 -18.72 18.58 17.61
C LEU A 759 -19.24 19.68 16.67
N GLN A 760 -20.49 20.10 16.86
CA GLN A 760 -21.08 21.16 16.03
C GLN A 760 -20.39 22.50 16.29
N LYS A 761 -20.07 22.84 17.55
CA LYS A 761 -19.36 24.07 17.89
C LYS A 761 -17.97 24.14 17.27
N ILE A 762 -17.20 23.05 17.38
CA ILE A 762 -15.84 22.95 16.82
C ILE A 762 -15.91 23.14 15.30
N ALA A 763 -16.79 22.40 14.64
CA ALA A 763 -16.96 22.49 13.20
C ALA A 763 -17.43 23.88 12.75
N ALA A 764 -18.41 24.49 13.43
CA ALA A 764 -18.93 25.80 13.07
C ALA A 764 -17.92 26.93 13.27
N ALA A 765 -16.99 26.79 14.23
CA ALA A 765 -15.96 27.80 14.52
C ALA A 765 -14.73 27.71 13.60
N TYR A 766 -14.60 26.64 12.80
CA TYR A 766 -13.38 26.37 12.04
C TYR A 766 -13.28 27.22 10.75
N PRO A 767 -12.12 27.86 10.47
CA PRO A 767 -11.93 28.65 9.25
C PRO A 767 -12.16 27.83 7.97
N GLY A 768 -13.01 28.33 7.07
CA GLY A 768 -13.33 27.66 5.79
C GLY A 768 -14.50 26.66 5.85
N VAL A 769 -15.19 26.59 6.99
CA VAL A 769 -16.53 26.01 7.09
C VAL A 769 -17.57 27.06 6.69
N PHE A 770 -18.46 26.70 5.77
CA PHE A 770 -19.57 27.54 5.32
C PHE A 770 -20.78 27.43 6.26
N GLY A 771 -20.93 26.28 6.91
CA GLY A 771 -21.95 26.04 7.91
C GLY A 771 -21.86 24.61 8.45
N SER A 772 -22.18 24.45 9.73
CA SER A 772 -22.27 23.13 10.38
C SER A 772 -23.57 23.05 11.18
N ARG A 773 -24.26 21.92 11.05
CA ARG A 773 -25.52 21.66 11.76
C ARG A 773 -25.56 20.25 12.31
N MET A 774 -26.46 20.02 13.25
CA MET A 774 -26.80 18.67 13.74
C MET A 774 -27.88 18.04 12.86
N THR A 775 -27.82 16.71 12.71
CA THR A 775 -28.88 15.84 12.17
C THR A 775 -29.06 14.64 13.10
N GLY A 776 -30.31 14.22 13.32
CA GLY A 776 -30.61 13.15 14.31
C GLY A 776 -30.47 13.57 15.77
N GLY A 777 -30.78 14.83 16.11
CA GLY A 777 -30.77 15.31 17.51
C GLY A 777 -31.69 14.47 18.42
N GLY A 778 -31.15 13.97 19.53
CA GLY A 778 -31.80 13.08 20.50
C GLY A 778 -31.49 11.59 20.31
N PHE A 779 -30.70 11.25 19.28
CA PHE A 779 -30.52 9.87 18.81
C PHE A 779 -29.04 9.47 18.65
N GLY A 780 -28.11 10.23 19.25
CA GLY A 780 -26.67 10.03 19.02
C GLY A 780 -26.21 10.42 17.61
N GLY A 781 -26.85 11.44 17.04
CA GLY A 781 -26.77 11.83 15.63
C GLY A 781 -25.40 12.27 15.11
N CYS A 782 -25.44 12.85 13.90
CA CYS A 782 -24.25 13.36 13.21
C CYS A 782 -24.24 14.89 13.15
N THR A 783 -23.07 15.47 12.92
CA THR A 783 -22.98 16.81 12.34
C THR A 783 -22.84 16.72 10.83
N VAL A 784 -23.49 17.64 10.11
CA VAL A 784 -23.36 17.83 8.66
C VAL A 784 -22.71 19.19 8.46
N THR A 785 -21.49 19.17 7.91
CA THR A 785 -20.65 20.35 7.76
C THR A 785 -20.30 20.59 6.30
N LEU A 786 -20.62 21.78 5.81
CA LEU A 786 -20.18 22.26 4.50
C LEU A 786 -18.82 22.94 4.66
N VAL A 787 -17.78 22.41 4.02
CA VAL A 787 -16.41 22.87 4.21
C VAL A 787 -15.66 22.91 2.88
N LYS A 788 -14.68 23.81 2.76
CA LYS A 788 -13.74 23.79 1.63
C LYS A 788 -12.92 22.50 1.64
N LYS A 789 -12.76 21.87 0.48
CA LYS A 789 -12.05 20.59 0.29
C LYS A 789 -10.65 20.58 0.88
N GLU A 790 -9.91 21.67 0.72
CA GLU A 790 -8.55 21.86 1.26
C GLU A 790 -8.50 21.87 2.79
N ASN A 791 -9.60 22.22 3.46
CA ASN A 791 -9.70 22.33 4.92
C ASN A 791 -10.32 21.10 5.59
N VAL A 792 -10.72 20.07 4.82
CA VAL A 792 -11.35 18.86 5.36
C VAL A 792 -10.42 18.13 6.32
N ILE A 793 -9.18 17.90 5.92
CA ILE A 793 -8.20 17.13 6.71
C ILE A 793 -7.89 17.87 8.02
N SER A 794 -7.66 19.18 7.94
CA SER A 794 -7.31 19.99 9.10
C SER A 794 -8.50 20.16 10.07
N LEU A 795 -9.72 20.25 9.55
CA LEU A 795 -10.94 20.21 10.37
C LEU A 795 -11.13 18.85 11.05
N MET A 796 -10.91 17.73 10.33
CA MET A 796 -10.98 16.39 10.92
C MET A 796 -9.96 16.23 12.06
N GLN A 797 -8.74 16.76 11.89
CA GLN A 797 -7.72 16.77 12.94
C GLN A 797 -8.16 17.56 14.17
N GLU A 798 -8.74 18.75 14.00
CA GLU A 798 -9.24 19.58 15.10
C GLU A 798 -10.36 18.86 15.89
N ILE A 799 -11.25 18.18 15.15
CA ILE A 799 -12.31 17.35 15.72
C ILE A 799 -11.72 16.15 16.51
N GLU A 800 -10.73 15.45 15.97
CA GLU A 800 -10.06 14.33 16.65
C GLU A 800 -9.29 14.76 17.91
N VAL A 801 -8.58 15.88 17.85
CA VAL A 801 -7.85 16.44 19.00
C VAL A 801 -8.82 16.79 20.12
N SER A 802 -9.94 17.43 19.78
CA SER A 802 -10.96 17.83 20.74
C SER A 802 -11.72 16.63 21.32
N ARG A 803 -11.90 15.55 20.55
CA ARG A 803 -12.50 14.29 21.02
C ARG A 803 -11.67 13.65 22.14
N ASN A 804 -10.34 13.77 22.15
CA ASN A 804 -9.52 13.24 23.25
C ASN A 804 -9.68 14.02 24.58
N GLY A 805 -10.35 15.18 24.54
CA GLY A 805 -10.70 15.98 25.72
C GLY A 805 -12.16 15.86 26.18
N LEU A 806 -13.00 15.14 25.43
CA LEU A 806 -14.39 14.81 25.74
C LEU A 806 -14.49 13.36 26.24
#